data_AF-A0ABD4HMJ9-F1
#
_entry.id   AF-A0ABD4HMJ9-F1
#
_cell.length_a   1.000
_cell.length_b   1.000
_cell.length_c   1.000
_cell.angle_alpha   90.00
_cell.angle_beta   90.00
_cell.angle_gamma   90.00
#
_symmetry.space_group_name_H-M   'P 1'
#
loop_
_entity.id
_entity.type
_entity.pdbx_description
1 polymer ?
#
loop_
_entity_poly.entity_id
_entity_poly.type
_entity_poly.pdbx_seq_one_letter_code
_entity_poly.pdbx_strand_id
1 'polypeptide(L)'
;MGKCSRILLLGGLLLNQAPWTMVVSADSVTEDTVSIQDTVESTIAVEQEETLMSRDSKDEHIHSTKDNDGRNTEPSELSQSDSSEPVELNESTSSSSENEVRSQNETDAIENQTTEDPTENMASGTYGTSDWYITYDGVLHIGSGTFRSTSEINPWSRYRVKKIVFEGNVIAGEDSSYLFGNSGGTWADLTEIEGLDKLDTSRVTNMSGMFNNTRGLTKLDVSNFDTSNVTNMYAMFNGLFDLTSLDVSNFDTRNVTNMSLMFANVINIDKFDLSNFDTRNVTDMSLMFANLRRSDLDTFSMDLSNFDTSQVTNMDRMFQGLNRVSSLDISSFDTSKVMNMSSMFSGMQSLKIIRLGQSFSFHTNAMLPSPISSEIYTGKWVNVGTGSIDFPNGLNIWSASELMANYNGETDSDTYVWQPNLIDAAPVTVKYQNSEGEQLSEPTVLSGKVGMAYESNPKEITGWNVVKIPDNAVGVFTEEAQEVVYVYERSDAAPVTVRYKDTDGNELSDPTILNGKVGLPYTSEAKEIPGWYVVETPANASGIFSEEAQEVVYIYERSDAAPVTVKYQDSEGNQLSEPTVLSGKVGLPYASEAKEIPGWYVVETPANASGIFSEEAQEVVYIYDRSDAAPVTVRYKDTDGNELSDPTILSGKVGLPYESEAKEISGWYVVETPDNASGIFNEEAQEVVYIYDRSDAAPVTVRYKDTDGNELSDPTILSGKVGLPYASEAKEIPGWYVVETPDNASGLFGEEAQEVVYVYDRSDAAPVTVRYEDTDGNELSNPTILNGKVGLPYASEAKEIPGWYVVETPDNASGLFGEEAQEVVYVYERSDAAPVTVKYQDSARNQLAEPTVLSGKVGLPYASEAKEIPGWYVVETPANASGIFSEEAQEVVYVYERSEAAPVTVRYQDSERNQLAEPTVLSGKVGLPYESEAKEISGWYVVETPDNASGIFSEEAQEVVYVYERSDAAPVTVKYQDSEGNQLAEPTILSGKVGLPYESKAKEIPGWYVVEIPDNASGIFSEEAQEVVYVYSVLHKNNEKENDSRGTLPATGEETLGQSMLVILGTLLILLSYRISKRKKNLSN
;
A
#
# COMPACT_ATOMS: atom_id res chain seq x y z
N MET A 1 8.13 -5.50 -29.40
CA MET A 1 7.60 -5.18 -30.74
C MET A 1 6.11 -4.85 -30.59
N GLY A 2 5.57 -3.84 -31.31
CA GLY A 2 4.21 -3.29 -31.05
C GLY A 2 4.19 -2.38 -29.80
N LYS A 3 3.60 -1.16 -29.72
CA LYS A 3 2.50 -0.46 -30.42
C LYS A 3 1.10 -1.04 -30.14
N CYS A 4 0.06 -0.28 -29.78
CA CYS A 4 -0.23 1.18 -29.84
C CYS A 4 -0.71 1.72 -28.46
N SER A 5 -0.43 2.93 -27.95
CA SER A 5 -0.50 4.32 -28.44
C SER A 5 -1.87 5.03 -28.27
N ARG A 6 -1.93 6.02 -27.36
CA ARG A 6 -2.56 7.34 -27.60
C ARG A 6 -2.00 8.42 -26.66
N ILE A 7 -1.71 9.60 -27.22
CA ILE A 7 -1.26 10.83 -26.53
C ILE A 7 -1.96 12.02 -27.21
N LEU A 8 -2.34 13.03 -26.42
CA LEU A 8 -2.73 14.39 -26.81
C LEU A 8 -2.19 15.31 -25.70
N LEU A 9 -1.12 16.10 -25.79
CA LEU A 9 -0.40 16.84 -26.86
C LEU A 9 -0.78 18.34 -26.89
N LEU A 10 -0.01 19.12 -26.11
CA LEU A 10 0.32 20.56 -26.18
C LEU A 10 1.46 20.74 -25.14
N GLY A 11 2.63 21.36 -25.37
CA GLY A 11 3.19 22.09 -26.51
C GLY A 11 3.47 23.56 -26.14
N GLY A 12 4.68 24.12 -26.25
CA GLY A 12 6.00 23.56 -26.57
C GLY A 12 7.00 24.61 -27.12
N LEU A 13 8.23 24.67 -26.57
CA LEU A 13 9.39 25.45 -27.05
C LEU A 13 10.65 24.74 -26.51
N LEU A 14 11.62 24.20 -27.27
CA LEU A 14 12.42 24.60 -28.44
C LEU A 14 13.80 25.19 -28.09
N LEU A 15 14.84 24.37 -28.33
CA LEU A 15 16.26 24.71 -28.49
C LEU A 15 17.01 25.14 -27.19
N ASN A 16 18.32 24.90 -27.03
CA ASN A 16 19.34 24.46 -28.01
C ASN A 16 20.36 23.45 -27.41
N GLN A 17 21.31 22.94 -28.21
CA GLN A 17 22.20 21.80 -27.85
C GLN A 17 23.65 22.18 -27.48
N ALA A 18 24.14 21.66 -26.34
CA ALA A 18 25.51 21.15 -26.08
C ALA A 18 26.71 22.13 -26.30
N PRO A 19 28.01 21.71 -26.27
CA PRO A 19 28.64 20.54 -25.64
C PRO A 19 29.93 20.81 -24.81
N TRP A 20 30.16 20.02 -23.74
CA TRP A 20 31.49 19.66 -23.17
C TRP A 20 32.29 20.83 -22.51
N THR A 21 33.42 20.69 -21.80
CA THR A 21 34.34 19.54 -21.52
C THR A 21 34.99 19.64 -20.12
N MET A 22 35.46 18.50 -19.61
CA MET A 22 36.29 18.29 -18.40
C MET A 22 37.66 19.00 -18.41
N VAL A 23 38.12 19.47 -17.23
CA VAL A 23 39.54 19.74 -16.88
C VAL A 23 39.79 19.30 -15.42
N VAL A 24 41.00 18.80 -15.11
CA VAL A 24 41.40 18.32 -13.76
C VAL A 24 42.84 18.75 -13.42
N SER A 25 43.01 19.46 -12.29
CA SER A 25 44.25 19.63 -11.48
C SER A 25 43.88 20.49 -10.25
N ALA A 26 44.15 20.20 -8.97
CA ALA A 26 45.21 19.48 -8.23
C ALA A 26 46.18 20.43 -7.50
N ASP A 27 46.45 20.07 -6.23
CA ASP A 27 47.55 20.44 -5.32
C ASP A 27 47.59 21.78 -4.54
N SER A 28 48.12 21.65 -3.30
CA SER A 28 48.54 22.63 -2.26
C SER A 28 47.47 23.50 -1.55
N VAL A 29 47.37 23.67 -0.20
CA VAL A 29 48.21 23.49 1.04
C VAL A 29 48.63 24.83 1.69
N THR A 30 48.80 24.84 3.04
CA THR A 30 49.08 25.96 3.98
C THR A 30 47.93 26.98 4.12
N GLU A 31 47.34 27.21 5.29
CA GLU A 31 47.86 27.88 6.53
C GLU A 31 48.13 29.38 6.27
N ASP A 32 47.58 30.32 7.06
CA ASP A 32 48.03 30.55 8.45
C ASP A 32 47.07 31.42 9.32
N THR A 33 47.40 31.52 10.63
CA THR A 33 46.97 32.46 11.71
C THR A 33 45.83 33.49 11.49
N VAL A 34 44.81 33.67 12.36
CA VAL A 34 44.73 33.83 13.85
C VAL A 34 45.33 35.15 14.39
N SER A 35 44.48 36.12 14.73
CA SER A 35 44.57 36.98 15.95
C SER A 35 43.46 38.07 15.96
N ILE A 36 43.02 38.68 17.08
CA ILE A 36 42.68 38.24 18.45
C ILE A 36 42.18 39.49 19.25
N GLN A 37 41.44 39.29 20.34
CA GLN A 37 41.19 40.22 21.48
C GLN A 37 40.12 41.37 21.46
N ASP A 38 39.40 41.40 22.59
CA ASP A 38 39.05 42.55 23.46
C ASP A 38 38.02 43.64 23.04
N THR A 39 37.24 44.26 23.97
CA THR A 39 37.17 44.09 25.45
C THR A 39 35.78 44.37 26.05
N VAL A 40 35.44 43.58 27.08
CA VAL A 40 34.84 43.94 28.39
C VAL A 40 34.14 45.30 28.57
N GLU A 41 32.87 45.29 28.99
CA GLU A 41 32.34 45.83 30.27
C GLU A 41 30.84 45.46 30.44
N SER A 42 30.33 44.99 31.61
CA SER A 42 29.93 45.72 32.85
C SER A 42 28.60 46.51 32.69
N THR A 43 27.66 46.55 33.65
CA THR A 43 27.45 45.87 34.96
C THR A 43 25.97 46.01 35.41
N ILE A 44 25.58 45.33 36.53
CA ILE A 44 24.49 45.72 37.48
C ILE A 44 23.02 45.56 37.01
N ALA A 45 22.03 45.13 37.82
CA ALA A 45 22.00 44.35 39.07
C ALA A 45 20.55 43.88 39.40
N VAL A 46 20.40 42.79 40.17
CA VAL A 46 19.65 42.64 41.47
C VAL A 46 18.20 43.19 41.57
N GLU A 47 17.17 42.50 42.10
CA GLU A 47 16.94 41.94 43.47
C GLU A 47 15.65 41.04 43.38
N GLN A 48 15.35 39.98 44.15
CA GLN A 48 16.08 39.11 45.10
C GLN A 48 15.22 37.88 45.49
N GLU A 49 15.87 36.79 45.96
CA GLU A 49 15.56 35.88 47.12
C GLU A 49 14.11 35.41 47.49
N GLU A 50 13.85 34.40 48.34
CA GLU A 50 14.64 33.54 49.26
C GLU A 50 14.38 32.04 48.92
N THR A 51 15.35 31.11 48.74
CA THR A 51 16.25 30.38 49.68
C THR A 51 15.59 29.32 50.62
N LEU A 52 16.21 28.22 51.07
CA LEU A 52 17.39 27.39 50.68
C LEU A 52 17.40 26.06 51.52
N MET A 53 17.94 24.95 50.95
CA MET A 53 18.62 23.81 51.64
C MET A 53 17.81 23.02 52.73
N SER A 54 18.23 21.87 53.32
CA SER A 54 19.41 20.96 53.34
C SER A 54 18.89 19.53 53.67
N ARG A 55 19.50 18.34 53.47
CA ARG A 55 20.85 17.77 53.17
C ARG A 55 21.22 16.71 54.26
N ASP A 56 21.67 15.52 53.83
CA ASP A 56 22.48 14.47 54.51
C ASP A 56 22.07 13.79 55.86
N SER A 57 21.42 12.61 55.72
CA SER A 57 21.84 11.25 56.18
C SER A 57 22.37 10.87 57.61
N LYS A 58 22.03 9.63 58.02
CA LYS A 58 22.77 8.69 58.95
C LYS A 58 22.78 8.98 60.46
N ASP A 59 22.86 8.00 61.39
CA ASP A 59 22.53 6.55 61.39
C ASP A 59 22.49 6.03 62.87
N GLU A 60 22.25 4.73 63.08
CA GLU A 60 22.36 3.97 64.35
C GLU A 60 21.27 4.27 65.44
N HIS A 61 20.94 3.38 66.40
CA HIS A 61 21.71 2.28 67.01
C HIS A 61 20.86 1.05 67.40
N ILE A 62 21.48 0.01 67.97
CA ILE A 62 21.04 -1.41 67.96
C ILE A 62 20.41 -1.88 69.29
N HIS A 63 19.42 -2.79 69.27
CA HIS A 63 19.41 -3.97 70.17
C HIS A 63 18.47 -5.13 69.77
N SER A 64 18.87 -6.35 70.14
CA SER A 64 18.22 -7.63 69.86
C SER A 64 17.55 -8.27 71.10
N THR A 65 16.44 -9.00 70.92
CA THR A 65 16.25 -10.46 71.26
C THR A 65 14.79 -10.92 71.08
N LYS A 66 14.58 -12.24 71.00
CA LYS A 66 13.26 -12.93 71.06
C LYS A 66 12.72 -12.94 72.52
N ASP A 67 11.44 -13.11 72.81
CA ASP A 67 10.67 -14.36 72.71
C ASP A 67 9.14 -14.16 72.81
N ASN A 68 8.38 -15.22 72.56
CA ASN A 68 6.91 -15.27 72.71
C ASN A 68 6.47 -15.32 74.18
N ASP A 69 5.30 -14.73 74.51
CA ASP A 69 4.17 -15.54 75.01
C ASP A 69 2.82 -14.81 74.77
N GLY A 70 1.70 -15.54 74.80
CA GLY A 70 0.41 -15.06 74.30
C GLY A 70 -0.72 -14.84 75.32
N ARG A 71 -1.74 -14.07 74.89
CA ARG A 71 -3.20 -14.23 75.16
C ARG A 71 -3.95 -13.08 74.44
N ASN A 72 -4.77 -13.30 73.41
CA ASN A 72 -6.00 -14.11 73.28
C ASN A 72 -7.28 -13.41 73.79
N THR A 73 -8.07 -12.89 72.84
CA THR A 73 -9.55 -13.03 72.82
C THR A 73 -10.02 -13.20 71.37
N GLU A 74 -10.42 -14.43 71.04
CA GLU A 74 -11.23 -14.85 69.86
C GLU A 74 -12.72 -14.41 70.02
N PRO A 75 -13.67 -14.61 69.07
CA PRO A 75 -13.90 -15.77 68.17
C PRO A 75 -13.67 -15.47 66.66
N SER A 76 -13.21 -16.37 65.77
CA SER A 76 -13.52 -17.80 65.45
C SER A 76 -14.74 -17.94 64.51
N GLU A 77 -14.82 -18.83 63.50
CA GLU A 77 -14.02 -20.00 63.04
C GLU A 77 -13.83 -19.98 61.49
N LEU A 78 -12.73 -20.49 60.90
CA LEU A 78 -12.54 -21.78 60.16
C LEU A 78 -13.64 -22.13 59.10
N SER A 79 -13.34 -22.72 57.93
CA SER A 79 -12.23 -23.64 57.56
C SER A 79 -11.88 -23.61 56.04
N GLN A 80 -10.85 -24.35 55.63
CA GLN A 80 -10.38 -24.50 54.23
C GLN A 80 -10.96 -25.75 53.54
N SER A 81 -11.12 -25.77 52.20
CA SER A 81 -10.46 -26.75 51.30
C SER A 81 -10.85 -26.62 49.81
N ASP A 82 -9.80 -26.49 48.98
CA ASP A 82 -9.50 -27.21 47.71
C ASP A 82 -10.45 -27.28 46.49
N SER A 83 -9.81 -27.17 45.31
CA SER A 83 -10.16 -27.73 43.97
C SER A 83 -11.26 -27.12 43.07
N SER A 84 -11.13 -27.46 41.78
CA SER A 84 -12.06 -27.36 40.64
C SER A 84 -12.11 -26.08 39.78
N GLU A 85 -12.46 -26.28 38.50
CA GLU A 85 -12.35 -25.37 37.35
C GLU A 85 -13.64 -24.57 37.11
N PRO A 86 -13.60 -23.42 36.40
CA PRO A 86 -14.80 -22.70 35.99
C PRO A 86 -15.43 -23.33 34.74
N VAL A 87 -16.67 -23.83 34.88
CA VAL A 87 -17.59 -24.14 33.77
C VAL A 87 -18.65 -23.05 33.68
N GLU A 88 -19.19 -22.83 32.48
CA GLU A 88 -20.13 -21.76 32.14
C GLU A 88 -21.43 -21.75 32.96
N LEU A 89 -21.93 -20.54 33.24
CA LEU A 89 -23.30 -20.27 33.66
C LEU A 89 -23.81 -19.08 32.81
N ASN A 90 -24.71 -19.22 31.84
CA ASN A 90 -26.08 -19.81 31.81
C ASN A 90 -27.16 -18.80 32.24
N GLU A 91 -27.95 -18.31 31.28
CA GLU A 91 -29.05 -17.35 31.48
C GLU A 91 -30.36 -18.03 31.92
N SER A 92 -31.17 -17.32 32.72
CA SER A 92 -32.55 -17.71 33.08
C SER A 92 -33.30 -16.54 33.74
N THR A 93 -34.63 -16.36 33.70
CA THR A 93 -35.74 -16.90 32.84
C THR A 93 -37.03 -16.09 33.12
N SER A 94 -37.91 -15.89 32.13
CA SER A 94 -39.39 -15.78 32.28
C SER A 94 -40.02 -15.81 30.86
N SER A 95 -40.90 -16.73 30.45
CA SER A 95 -42.21 -17.19 30.99
C SER A 95 -43.32 -16.13 30.82
N SER A 96 -44.56 -16.43 30.38
CA SER A 96 -45.22 -17.69 29.93
C SER A 96 -46.46 -17.35 29.05
N SER A 97 -47.25 -18.22 28.39
CA SER A 97 -47.27 -19.69 28.11
C SER A 97 -48.36 -20.02 27.04
N GLU A 98 -48.26 -21.20 26.39
CA GLU A 98 -49.36 -21.96 25.71
C GLU A 98 -49.94 -21.39 24.38
N ASN A 99 -50.47 -22.19 23.42
CA ASN A 99 -50.93 -23.60 23.51
C ASN A 99 -50.71 -24.45 22.21
N GLU A 100 -50.72 -25.78 22.39
CA GLU A 100 -50.85 -26.92 21.45
C GLU A 100 -50.80 -26.76 19.90
N VAL A 101 -49.88 -27.50 19.25
CA VAL A 101 -50.25 -28.43 18.15
C VAL A 101 -49.59 -29.81 18.36
N ARG A 102 -50.40 -30.85 18.21
CA ARG A 102 -50.13 -32.29 18.36
C ARG A 102 -49.24 -32.86 17.25
N SER A 103 -48.19 -33.60 17.60
CA SER A 103 -47.48 -34.49 16.68
C SER A 103 -48.19 -35.84 16.52
N GLN A 104 -48.08 -36.43 15.33
CA GLN A 104 -48.25 -37.86 15.11
C GLN A 104 -47.19 -38.35 14.11
N ASN A 105 -46.64 -39.53 14.37
CA ASN A 105 -45.78 -40.24 13.41
C ASN A 105 -46.65 -40.85 12.32
N GLU A 106 -46.13 -40.93 11.10
CA GLU A 106 -46.42 -42.06 10.22
C GLU A 106 -45.19 -42.36 9.33
N THR A 107 -45.01 -43.62 8.96
CA THR A 107 -43.80 -44.17 8.34
C THR A 107 -44.12 -44.83 7.00
N ASP A 108 -43.20 -44.72 6.05
CA ASP A 108 -42.98 -45.61 4.90
C ASP A 108 -44.21 -46.34 4.31
N ALA A 109 -44.76 -45.76 3.25
CA ALA A 109 -45.52 -46.50 2.25
C ALA A 109 -45.15 -45.98 0.85
N ILE A 110 -44.32 -46.75 0.13
CA ILE A 110 -44.09 -46.54 -1.31
C ILE A 110 -45.14 -47.37 -2.05
N GLU A 111 -46.07 -46.73 -2.74
CA GLU A 111 -47.09 -47.42 -3.54
C GLU A 111 -47.29 -46.70 -4.88
N ASN A 112 -46.99 -47.43 -5.97
CA ASN A 112 -47.36 -47.25 -7.37
C ASN A 112 -47.61 -45.81 -7.90
N GLN A 113 -46.66 -45.27 -8.68
CA GLN A 113 -47.03 -44.34 -9.75
C GLN A 113 -47.71 -45.10 -10.89
N THR A 114 -48.94 -44.71 -11.21
CA THR A 114 -49.58 -45.05 -12.48
C THR A 114 -48.92 -44.25 -13.60
N THR A 115 -48.83 -44.82 -14.80
CA THR A 115 -48.46 -44.09 -16.02
C THR A 115 -49.61 -43.15 -16.41
N GLU A 116 -49.43 -41.85 -16.27
CA GLU A 116 -50.40 -40.82 -16.66
C GLU A 116 -50.07 -40.19 -18.03
N ASP A 117 -51.05 -39.50 -18.62
CA ASP A 117 -51.06 -39.08 -20.03
C ASP A 117 -50.18 -37.82 -20.27
N PRO A 118 -49.30 -37.80 -21.30
CA PRO A 118 -48.45 -36.64 -21.59
C PRO A 118 -49.20 -35.38 -22.07
N THR A 119 -50.54 -35.39 -22.08
CA THR A 119 -51.39 -34.22 -22.31
C THR A 119 -51.92 -33.54 -21.04
N GLU A 120 -51.69 -34.10 -19.84
CA GLU A 120 -52.03 -33.43 -18.58
C GLU A 120 -50.88 -32.58 -18.01
N ASN A 121 -51.23 -31.57 -17.21
CA ASN A 121 -50.28 -30.66 -16.57
C ASN A 121 -49.95 -31.13 -15.14
N MET A 122 -48.67 -31.14 -14.76
CA MET A 122 -48.21 -31.46 -13.39
C MET A 122 -48.95 -30.67 -12.30
N ALA A 123 -49.36 -29.43 -12.60
CA ALA A 123 -50.27 -28.65 -11.78
C ALA A 123 -51.04 -27.63 -12.61
N SER A 124 -52.23 -27.23 -12.15
CA SER A 124 -52.97 -26.09 -12.71
C SER A 124 -53.94 -25.49 -11.70
N GLY A 125 -54.42 -24.28 -11.97
CA GLY A 125 -55.45 -23.63 -11.17
C GLY A 125 -55.62 -22.16 -11.54
N THR A 126 -56.11 -21.36 -10.60
CA THR A 126 -56.20 -19.90 -10.74
C THR A 126 -55.42 -19.19 -9.64
N TYR A 127 -55.00 -17.95 -9.90
CA TYR A 127 -54.50 -17.02 -8.90
C TYR A 127 -55.18 -15.66 -9.11
N GLY A 128 -56.13 -15.34 -8.24
CA GLY A 128 -57.11 -14.28 -8.50
C GLY A 128 -58.05 -14.68 -9.63
N THR A 129 -58.03 -13.95 -10.74
CA THR A 129 -58.74 -14.26 -11.99
C THR A 129 -57.84 -14.72 -13.12
N SER A 130 -56.52 -14.83 -12.90
CA SER A 130 -55.61 -15.43 -13.88
C SER A 130 -55.61 -16.94 -13.75
N ASP A 131 -55.79 -17.66 -14.86
CA ASP A 131 -55.45 -19.07 -14.96
C ASP A 131 -53.93 -19.26 -14.93
N TRP A 132 -53.45 -20.42 -14.45
CA TRP A 132 -52.04 -20.84 -14.53
C TRP A 132 -51.92 -22.37 -14.63
N TYR A 133 -50.84 -22.86 -15.23
CA TYR A 133 -50.48 -24.27 -15.25
C TYR A 133 -48.96 -24.46 -15.23
N ILE A 134 -48.50 -25.65 -14.81
CA ILE A 134 -47.09 -26.04 -14.81
C ILE A 134 -46.94 -27.37 -15.55
N THR A 135 -46.06 -27.40 -16.54
CA THR A 135 -45.70 -28.59 -17.32
C THR A 135 -44.73 -29.49 -16.56
N TYR A 136 -44.64 -30.78 -16.93
CA TYR A 136 -43.75 -31.75 -16.26
C TYR A 136 -42.25 -31.43 -16.42
N ASP A 137 -41.84 -30.69 -17.45
CA ASP A 137 -40.47 -30.20 -17.59
C ASP A 137 -40.17 -28.97 -16.70
N GLY A 138 -41.19 -28.33 -16.12
CA GLY A 138 -41.07 -27.30 -15.08
C GLY A 138 -41.34 -25.86 -15.55
N VAL A 139 -42.06 -25.65 -16.66
CA VAL A 139 -42.43 -24.30 -17.13
C VAL A 139 -43.76 -23.88 -16.49
N LEU A 140 -43.78 -22.73 -15.81
CA LEU A 140 -44.99 -22.09 -15.29
C LEU A 140 -45.58 -21.17 -16.37
N HIS A 141 -46.76 -21.52 -16.86
CA HIS A 141 -47.55 -20.71 -17.78
C HIS A 141 -48.59 -19.89 -17.01
N ILE A 142 -48.73 -18.61 -17.37
CA ILE A 142 -49.59 -17.64 -16.70
C ILE A 142 -50.51 -16.99 -17.75
N GLY A 143 -51.81 -17.20 -17.62
CA GLY A 143 -52.84 -16.62 -18.51
C GLY A 143 -53.04 -15.12 -18.31
N SER A 144 -54.04 -14.55 -19.00
CA SER A 144 -54.46 -13.17 -18.73
C SER A 144 -55.37 -13.08 -17.50
N GLY A 145 -55.24 -12.04 -16.68
CA GLY A 145 -56.17 -11.82 -15.56
C GLY A 145 -55.75 -10.74 -14.57
N THR A 146 -56.14 -10.92 -13.33
CA THR A 146 -55.74 -10.08 -12.18
C THR A 146 -55.34 -10.99 -11.04
N PHE A 147 -54.12 -10.83 -10.55
CA PHE A 147 -53.61 -11.59 -9.40
C PHE A 147 -54.31 -11.18 -8.10
N ARG A 148 -54.37 -12.11 -7.15
CA ARG A 148 -54.94 -11.85 -5.84
C ARG A 148 -53.95 -11.00 -5.04
N SER A 149 -54.41 -9.85 -4.53
CA SER A 149 -53.67 -9.09 -3.51
C SER A 149 -53.64 -9.88 -2.19
N THR A 150 -52.50 -10.48 -1.86
CA THR A 150 -52.32 -11.27 -0.62
C THR A 150 -50.85 -11.55 -0.35
N SER A 151 -50.48 -11.65 0.92
CA SER A 151 -49.20 -12.20 1.39
C SER A 151 -49.24 -13.72 1.62
N GLU A 152 -50.35 -14.39 1.25
CA GLU A 152 -50.40 -15.86 1.20
C GLU A 152 -49.46 -16.39 0.11
N ILE A 153 -48.75 -17.46 0.43
CA ILE A 153 -47.81 -18.15 -0.46
C ILE A 153 -48.51 -18.49 -1.79
N ASN A 154 -47.91 -18.02 -2.90
CA ASN A 154 -48.43 -18.23 -4.25
C ASN A 154 -48.53 -19.74 -4.61
N PRO A 155 -49.42 -20.15 -5.53
CA PRO A 155 -49.71 -21.58 -5.76
C PRO A 155 -48.52 -22.40 -6.28
N TRP A 156 -47.59 -21.74 -6.98
CA TRP A 156 -46.47 -22.34 -7.72
C TRP A 156 -45.16 -22.47 -6.91
N SER A 157 -44.99 -21.68 -5.84
CA SER A 157 -43.86 -21.66 -4.88
C SER A 157 -43.28 -23.04 -4.49
N ARG A 158 -44.15 -24.04 -4.34
CA ARG A 158 -43.87 -25.42 -3.90
C ARG A 158 -43.36 -26.36 -5.00
N TYR A 159 -43.39 -25.93 -6.27
CA TYR A 159 -42.89 -26.70 -7.41
C TYR A 159 -41.52 -26.17 -7.85
N ARG A 160 -40.73 -27.03 -8.50
CA ARG A 160 -39.46 -26.64 -9.13
C ARG A 160 -39.71 -25.96 -10.49
N VAL A 161 -40.08 -24.68 -10.44
CA VAL A 161 -40.26 -23.85 -11.63
C VAL A 161 -38.89 -23.51 -12.22
N LYS A 162 -38.67 -23.83 -13.50
CA LYS A 162 -37.42 -23.57 -14.24
C LYS A 162 -37.50 -22.35 -15.16
N LYS A 163 -38.70 -22.08 -15.68
CA LYS A 163 -39.02 -20.94 -16.54
C LYS A 163 -40.43 -20.47 -16.25
N ILE A 164 -40.67 -19.17 -16.40
CA ILE A 164 -42.00 -18.56 -16.35
C ILE A 164 -42.35 -18.01 -17.74
N VAL A 165 -43.61 -18.18 -18.16
CA VAL A 165 -44.15 -17.66 -19.42
C VAL A 165 -45.46 -16.94 -19.15
N PHE A 166 -45.49 -15.62 -19.34
CA PHE A 166 -46.73 -14.87 -19.40
C PHE A 166 -47.34 -15.02 -20.80
N GLU A 167 -48.46 -15.71 -20.90
CA GLU A 167 -49.19 -15.90 -22.15
C GLU A 167 -50.03 -14.65 -22.45
N GLY A 168 -50.72 -14.11 -21.44
CA GLY A 168 -51.58 -12.91 -21.54
C GLY A 168 -51.22 -11.79 -20.56
N ASN A 169 -51.96 -10.69 -20.63
CA ASN A 169 -51.75 -9.52 -19.78
C ASN A 169 -52.31 -9.75 -18.36
N VAL A 170 -51.52 -9.43 -17.34
CA VAL A 170 -51.84 -9.65 -15.93
C VAL A 170 -51.75 -8.34 -15.16
N ILE A 171 -52.79 -8.02 -14.39
CA ILE A 171 -52.75 -6.95 -13.40
C ILE A 171 -52.27 -7.52 -12.06
N ALA A 172 -51.19 -6.97 -11.50
CA ALA A 172 -50.60 -7.42 -10.24
C ALA A 172 -51.50 -7.12 -9.01
N GLY A 173 -51.25 -7.82 -7.91
CA GLY A 173 -51.91 -7.57 -6.62
C GLY A 173 -51.30 -6.38 -5.89
N GLU A 174 -52.11 -5.62 -5.14
CA GLU A 174 -51.63 -4.48 -4.33
C GLU A 174 -50.57 -4.92 -3.30
N ASP A 175 -50.71 -6.14 -2.77
CA ASP A 175 -49.61 -6.96 -2.29
C ASP A 175 -49.22 -7.97 -3.37
N SER A 176 -47.95 -7.95 -3.79
CA SER A 176 -47.31 -8.90 -4.70
C SER A 176 -45.98 -9.41 -4.11
N SER A 177 -45.91 -9.53 -2.79
CA SER A 177 -44.73 -10.05 -2.10
C SER A 177 -44.44 -11.52 -2.45
N TYR A 178 -43.15 -11.85 -2.59
CA TYR A 178 -42.64 -13.18 -2.99
C TYR A 178 -43.29 -13.80 -4.25
N LEU A 179 -43.88 -12.99 -5.14
CA LEU A 179 -44.64 -13.48 -6.31
C LEU A 179 -43.85 -14.44 -7.20
N PHE A 180 -42.56 -14.18 -7.39
CA PHE A 180 -41.60 -15.02 -8.10
C PHE A 180 -40.36 -15.31 -7.24
N GLY A 181 -40.55 -15.47 -5.93
CA GLY A 181 -39.48 -15.70 -4.96
C GLY A 181 -39.93 -16.58 -3.79
N ASN A 182 -39.07 -16.77 -2.81
CA ASN A 182 -39.38 -17.61 -1.65
C ASN A 182 -38.81 -17.01 -0.35
N SER A 183 -39.59 -17.01 0.74
CA SER A 183 -39.20 -16.48 2.05
C SER A 183 -38.41 -17.47 2.93
N GLY A 184 -38.47 -18.77 2.64
CA GLY A 184 -37.87 -19.84 3.45
C GLY A 184 -37.17 -20.94 2.63
N GLY A 185 -36.88 -20.68 1.35
CA GLY A 185 -36.31 -21.65 0.42
C GLY A 185 -35.55 -20.97 -0.72
N THR A 186 -35.04 -21.76 -1.66
CA THR A 186 -34.27 -21.28 -2.82
C THR A 186 -34.93 -21.69 -4.13
N TRP A 187 -35.16 -20.73 -5.02
CA TRP A 187 -35.57 -20.98 -6.40
C TRP A 187 -34.33 -21.03 -7.31
N ALA A 188 -33.48 -22.04 -7.10
CA ALA A 188 -32.23 -22.21 -7.83
C ALA A 188 -32.46 -22.61 -9.29
N ASP A 189 -33.54 -23.34 -9.56
CA ASP A 189 -33.82 -23.92 -10.87
C ASP A 189 -34.39 -22.89 -11.88
N LEU A 190 -34.91 -21.73 -11.41
CA LEU A 190 -35.49 -20.68 -12.26
C LEU A 190 -34.37 -19.90 -12.98
N THR A 191 -34.40 -19.92 -14.32
CA THR A 191 -33.37 -19.34 -15.18
C THR A 191 -33.87 -18.31 -16.18
N GLU A 192 -35.17 -18.28 -16.50
CA GLU A 192 -35.77 -17.35 -17.46
C GLU A 192 -37.22 -16.96 -17.08
N ILE A 193 -37.58 -15.69 -17.33
CA ILE A 193 -38.96 -15.19 -17.27
C ILE A 193 -39.29 -14.55 -18.62
N GLU A 194 -40.21 -15.12 -19.37
CA GLU A 194 -40.66 -14.65 -20.68
C GLU A 194 -41.98 -13.89 -20.56
N GLY A 195 -42.07 -12.70 -21.18
CA GLY A 195 -43.29 -11.89 -21.22
C GLY A 195 -43.54 -11.04 -19.96
N LEU A 196 -42.52 -10.75 -19.15
CA LEU A 196 -42.67 -9.94 -17.92
C LEU A 196 -43.18 -8.51 -18.17
N ASP A 197 -43.04 -8.01 -19.41
CA ASP A 197 -43.67 -6.77 -19.92
C ASP A 197 -45.21 -6.78 -19.86
N LYS A 198 -45.83 -7.97 -19.74
CA LYS A 198 -47.28 -8.15 -19.65
C LYS A 198 -47.83 -7.99 -18.22
N LEU A 199 -46.97 -7.77 -17.22
CA LEU A 199 -47.34 -7.59 -15.81
C LEU A 199 -47.52 -6.10 -15.47
N ASP A 200 -48.76 -5.64 -15.36
CA ASP A 200 -49.10 -4.29 -14.90
C ASP A 200 -48.92 -4.18 -13.38
N THR A 201 -47.84 -3.50 -12.96
CA THR A 201 -47.52 -3.25 -11.54
C THR A 201 -48.06 -1.92 -11.00
N SER A 202 -48.80 -1.13 -11.76
CA SER A 202 -49.20 0.25 -11.39
C SER A 202 -49.99 0.36 -10.08
N ARG A 203 -50.58 -0.75 -9.61
CA ARG A 203 -51.33 -0.85 -8.35
C ARG A 203 -50.53 -1.45 -7.19
N VAL A 204 -49.29 -1.90 -7.40
CA VAL A 204 -48.52 -2.60 -6.37
C VAL A 204 -48.03 -1.62 -5.31
N THR A 205 -48.27 -1.97 -4.05
CA THR A 205 -47.80 -1.23 -2.87
C THR A 205 -46.71 -1.99 -2.11
N ASN A 206 -46.71 -3.33 -2.20
CA ASN A 206 -45.73 -4.20 -1.58
C ASN A 206 -45.06 -5.11 -2.64
N MET A 207 -43.77 -4.90 -2.89
CA MET A 207 -42.91 -5.73 -3.76
C MET A 207 -41.93 -6.60 -2.96
N SER A 208 -42.13 -6.74 -1.64
CA SER A 208 -41.13 -7.39 -0.78
C SER A 208 -40.85 -8.83 -1.19
N GLY A 209 -39.57 -9.13 -1.39
CA GLY A 209 -39.06 -10.43 -1.79
C GLY A 209 -39.52 -10.91 -3.17
N MET A 210 -40.02 -10.03 -4.06
CA MET A 210 -40.66 -10.43 -5.33
C MET A 210 -39.83 -11.41 -6.17
N PHE A 211 -38.49 -11.31 -6.19
CA PHE A 211 -37.59 -12.24 -6.88
C PHE A 211 -36.63 -12.97 -5.91
N ASN A 212 -36.91 -12.96 -4.60
CA ASN A 212 -35.98 -13.40 -3.56
C ASN A 212 -35.48 -14.85 -3.74
N ASN A 213 -34.16 -15.03 -3.70
CA ASN A 213 -33.44 -16.30 -3.88
C ASN A 213 -33.69 -17.02 -5.23
N THR A 214 -33.99 -16.28 -6.31
CA THR A 214 -34.02 -16.84 -7.69
C THR A 214 -32.62 -16.90 -8.30
N ARG A 215 -31.79 -17.83 -7.80
CA ARG A 215 -30.33 -17.78 -7.98
C ARG A 215 -29.88 -17.87 -9.44
N GLY A 216 -30.55 -18.69 -10.25
CA GLY A 216 -30.21 -18.95 -11.65
C GLY A 216 -30.67 -17.89 -12.66
N LEU A 217 -31.34 -16.81 -12.23
CA LEU A 217 -31.72 -15.72 -13.13
C LEU A 217 -30.50 -14.93 -13.59
N THR A 218 -29.94 -15.30 -14.74
CA THR A 218 -28.83 -14.56 -15.37
C THR A 218 -29.23 -13.18 -15.90
N LYS A 219 -30.53 -12.95 -16.13
CA LYS A 219 -31.12 -11.69 -16.62
C LYS A 219 -32.49 -11.46 -16.00
N LEU A 220 -32.83 -10.19 -15.79
CA LEU A 220 -34.13 -9.74 -15.31
C LEU A 220 -34.45 -8.37 -15.92
N ASP A 221 -35.61 -8.24 -16.58
CA ASP A 221 -36.07 -6.98 -17.18
C ASP A 221 -37.28 -6.44 -16.40
N VAL A 222 -37.07 -5.34 -15.67
CA VAL A 222 -38.10 -4.63 -14.89
C VAL A 222 -38.42 -3.25 -15.48
N SER A 223 -38.04 -2.99 -16.74
CA SER A 223 -38.21 -1.69 -17.41
C SER A 223 -39.67 -1.23 -17.57
N ASN A 224 -40.61 -2.18 -17.54
CA ASN A 224 -42.06 -1.92 -17.60
C ASN A 224 -42.72 -1.75 -16.21
N PHE A 225 -41.97 -1.89 -15.11
CA PHE A 225 -42.53 -1.75 -13.78
C PHE A 225 -42.80 -0.26 -13.46
N ASP A 226 -44.06 0.04 -13.16
CA ASP A 226 -44.46 1.23 -12.41
C ASP A 226 -44.32 0.92 -10.92
N THR A 227 -43.43 1.64 -10.24
CA THR A 227 -43.20 1.53 -8.79
C THR A 227 -43.75 2.73 -8.01
N SER A 228 -44.45 3.67 -8.65
CA SER A 228 -44.81 4.96 -8.05
C SER A 228 -45.72 4.85 -6.82
N ASN A 229 -46.46 3.74 -6.67
CA ASN A 229 -47.29 3.43 -5.51
C ASN A 229 -46.62 2.48 -4.48
N VAL A 230 -45.39 2.03 -4.73
CA VAL A 230 -44.69 1.05 -3.89
C VAL A 230 -44.17 1.73 -2.61
N THR A 231 -44.46 1.10 -1.47
CA THR A 231 -43.99 1.52 -0.14
C THR A 231 -42.99 0.55 0.47
N ASN A 232 -42.92 -0.71 0.00
CA ASN A 232 -42.03 -1.73 0.53
C ASN A 232 -41.30 -2.50 -0.58
N MET A 233 -39.96 -2.45 -0.56
CA MET A 233 -39.04 -3.15 -1.47
C MET A 233 -38.08 -4.10 -0.72
N TYR A 234 -38.38 -4.46 0.54
CA TYR A 234 -37.61 -5.40 1.36
C TYR A 234 -37.19 -6.64 0.55
N ALA A 235 -35.90 -6.95 0.51
CA ALA A 235 -35.33 -8.13 -0.15
C ALA A 235 -35.75 -8.37 -1.62
N MET A 236 -36.23 -7.34 -2.35
CA MET A 236 -36.85 -7.48 -3.68
C MET A 236 -35.95 -8.24 -4.68
N PHE A 237 -34.65 -7.95 -4.66
CA PHE A 237 -33.62 -8.60 -5.48
C PHE A 237 -32.58 -9.36 -4.64
N ASN A 238 -32.90 -9.77 -3.40
CA ASN A 238 -31.93 -10.51 -2.57
C ASN A 238 -31.65 -11.90 -3.15
N GLY A 239 -30.36 -12.28 -3.20
CA GLY A 239 -29.93 -13.61 -3.59
C GLY A 239 -30.10 -13.93 -5.08
N LEU A 240 -29.98 -12.91 -5.95
CA LEU A 240 -29.85 -13.09 -7.40
C LEU A 240 -28.36 -13.30 -7.74
N PHE A 241 -27.84 -14.49 -7.40
CA PHE A 241 -26.41 -14.76 -7.47
C PHE A 241 -25.87 -14.72 -8.91
N ASP A 242 -26.56 -15.32 -9.88
CA ASP A 242 -26.07 -15.42 -11.27
C ASP A 242 -26.44 -14.21 -12.15
N LEU A 243 -27.12 -13.20 -11.59
CA LEU A 243 -27.58 -12.02 -12.32
C LEU A 243 -26.41 -11.10 -12.70
N THR A 244 -26.19 -10.90 -14.01
CA THR A 244 -25.05 -10.11 -14.51
C THR A 244 -25.36 -8.62 -14.71
N SER A 245 -26.64 -8.24 -14.72
CA SER A 245 -27.08 -6.86 -14.99
C SER A 245 -28.51 -6.62 -14.51
N LEU A 246 -28.76 -5.46 -13.90
CA LEU A 246 -30.08 -5.02 -13.49
C LEU A 246 -30.22 -3.52 -13.80
N ASP A 247 -31.25 -3.15 -14.57
CA ASP A 247 -31.63 -1.75 -14.78
C ASP A 247 -32.84 -1.42 -13.89
N VAL A 248 -32.68 -0.41 -13.04
CA VAL A 248 -33.74 0.16 -12.16
C VAL A 248 -33.93 1.65 -12.42
N SER A 249 -33.45 2.17 -13.56
CA SER A 249 -33.53 3.61 -13.87
C SER A 249 -34.96 4.14 -14.02
N ASN A 250 -35.94 3.26 -14.25
CA ASN A 250 -37.38 3.57 -14.26
C ASN A 250 -38.03 3.62 -12.86
N PHE A 251 -37.35 3.21 -11.79
CA PHE A 251 -37.95 3.08 -10.46
C PHE A 251 -38.16 4.46 -9.82
N ASP A 252 -39.42 4.77 -9.52
CA ASP A 252 -39.82 5.88 -8.67
C ASP A 252 -39.93 5.37 -7.23
N THR A 253 -38.95 5.71 -6.37
CA THR A 253 -38.88 5.19 -4.99
C THR A 253 -39.42 6.16 -3.94
N ARG A 254 -39.97 7.31 -4.31
CA ARG A 254 -40.31 8.40 -3.36
C ARG A 254 -41.25 8.01 -2.21
N ASN A 255 -42.05 6.96 -2.40
CA ASN A 255 -43.01 6.46 -1.42
C ASN A 255 -42.49 5.26 -0.61
N VAL A 256 -41.29 4.75 -0.92
CA VAL A 256 -40.69 3.58 -0.28
C VAL A 256 -40.19 3.93 1.13
N THR A 257 -40.60 3.13 2.11
CA THR A 257 -40.18 3.25 3.51
C THR A 257 -39.22 2.14 3.96
N ASN A 258 -39.14 1.04 3.20
CA ASN A 258 -38.28 -0.10 3.52
C ASN A 258 -37.52 -0.60 2.27
N MET A 259 -36.19 -0.57 2.35
CA MET A 259 -35.25 -1.11 1.35
C MET A 259 -34.27 -2.13 1.96
N SER A 260 -34.52 -2.65 3.16
CA SER A 260 -33.60 -3.61 3.78
C SER A 260 -33.48 -4.90 2.97
N LEU A 261 -32.28 -5.49 2.95
CA LEU A 261 -31.88 -6.60 2.07
C LEU A 261 -32.04 -6.36 0.55
N MET A 262 -32.48 -5.20 0.05
CA MET A 262 -32.98 -5.04 -1.32
C MET A 262 -32.05 -5.59 -2.43
N PHE A 263 -30.74 -5.39 -2.32
CA PHE A 263 -29.72 -5.88 -3.26
C PHE A 263 -28.75 -6.89 -2.65
N ALA A 264 -29.06 -7.45 -1.47
CA ALA A 264 -28.14 -8.32 -0.76
C ALA A 264 -27.80 -9.60 -1.55
N ASN A 265 -26.54 -10.04 -1.47
CA ASN A 265 -26.02 -11.23 -2.14
C ASN A 265 -26.14 -11.23 -3.69
N VAL A 266 -26.32 -10.07 -4.33
CA VAL A 266 -26.30 -9.92 -5.80
C VAL A 266 -24.86 -9.78 -6.28
N ILE A 267 -24.15 -10.90 -6.35
CA ILE A 267 -22.68 -10.91 -6.44
C ILE A 267 -22.09 -10.62 -7.83
N ASN A 268 -22.87 -10.80 -8.91
CA ASN A 268 -22.34 -10.76 -10.29
C ASN A 268 -22.56 -9.43 -11.05
N ILE A 269 -23.09 -8.38 -10.40
CA ILE A 269 -23.29 -7.05 -11.00
C ILE A 269 -22.08 -6.13 -10.74
N ASP A 270 -21.50 -5.59 -11.80
CA ASP A 270 -20.28 -4.75 -11.76
C ASP A 270 -20.53 -3.34 -11.20
N LYS A 271 -21.70 -2.77 -11.49
CA LYS A 271 -22.12 -1.41 -11.06
C LYS A 271 -23.63 -1.38 -10.86
N PHE A 272 -24.09 -0.84 -9.74
CA PHE A 272 -25.47 -0.41 -9.55
C PHE A 272 -25.61 1.06 -9.96
N ASP A 273 -26.63 1.40 -10.75
CA ASP A 273 -26.99 2.79 -11.02
C ASP A 273 -28.23 3.16 -10.21
N LEU A 274 -28.02 3.91 -9.13
CA LEU A 274 -29.03 4.26 -8.13
C LEU A 274 -29.33 5.77 -8.14
N SER A 275 -28.90 6.51 -9.16
CA SER A 275 -28.98 7.99 -9.20
C SER A 275 -30.42 8.53 -9.17
N ASN A 276 -31.40 7.71 -9.55
CA ASN A 276 -32.82 8.06 -9.56
C ASN A 276 -33.55 7.72 -8.24
N PHE A 277 -32.88 7.07 -7.28
CA PHE A 277 -33.49 6.72 -5.99
C PHE A 277 -33.70 7.99 -5.15
N ASP A 278 -34.95 8.24 -4.79
CA ASP A 278 -35.37 9.18 -3.75
C ASP A 278 -35.61 8.38 -2.46
N THR A 279 -34.72 8.53 -1.47
CA THR A 279 -34.75 7.74 -0.23
C THR A 279 -35.33 8.50 0.97
N ARG A 280 -35.84 9.73 0.79
CA ARG A 280 -36.25 10.63 1.88
C ARG A 280 -37.36 10.14 2.83
N ASN A 281 -38.03 9.04 2.48
CA ASN A 281 -39.05 8.41 3.31
C ASN A 281 -38.61 7.02 3.84
N VAL A 282 -37.41 6.56 3.50
CA VAL A 282 -36.88 5.25 3.91
C VAL A 282 -36.49 5.28 5.38
N THR A 283 -37.05 4.35 6.15
CA THR A 283 -36.80 4.17 7.59
C THR A 283 -35.90 2.98 7.91
N ASP A 284 -35.72 2.04 6.97
CA ASP A 284 -34.87 0.86 7.13
C ASP A 284 -34.06 0.56 5.85
N MET A 285 -32.73 0.52 6.00
CA MET A 285 -31.72 0.17 4.99
C MET A 285 -30.80 -0.99 5.46
N SER A 286 -31.18 -1.73 6.51
CA SER A 286 -30.36 -2.83 7.03
C SER A 286 -30.06 -3.88 5.96
N LEU A 287 -28.82 -4.40 5.96
CA LEU A 287 -28.32 -5.38 5.00
C LEU A 287 -28.47 -4.99 3.50
N MET A 288 -28.85 -3.75 3.14
CA MET A 288 -29.25 -3.39 1.76
C MET A 288 -28.22 -3.76 0.69
N PHE A 289 -26.92 -3.65 1.01
CA PHE A 289 -25.79 -3.99 0.14
C PHE A 289 -24.90 -5.10 0.74
N ALA A 290 -25.47 -5.99 1.54
CA ALA A 290 -24.70 -7.05 2.20
C ALA A 290 -24.17 -8.11 1.22
N ASN A 291 -22.91 -8.52 1.40
CA ASN A 291 -22.22 -9.60 0.70
C ASN A 291 -22.18 -9.49 -0.84
N LEU A 292 -22.02 -8.29 -1.41
CA LEU A 292 -21.66 -8.12 -2.82
C LEU A 292 -20.19 -8.54 -3.04
N ARG A 293 -19.96 -9.83 -3.27
CA ARG A 293 -18.64 -10.48 -3.25
C ARG A 293 -18.28 -11.11 -4.61
N ARG A 294 -17.85 -10.29 -5.58
CA ARG A 294 -17.30 -10.77 -6.85
C ARG A 294 -15.78 -10.97 -6.77
N SER A 295 -15.26 -12.07 -7.34
CA SER A 295 -13.86 -12.50 -7.16
C SER A 295 -12.88 -12.00 -8.23
N ASP A 296 -13.34 -11.39 -9.32
CA ASP A 296 -12.55 -11.07 -10.52
C ASP A 296 -12.37 -9.55 -10.81
N LEU A 297 -13.04 -8.64 -10.10
CA LEU A 297 -12.97 -7.19 -10.34
C LEU A 297 -12.43 -6.39 -9.14
N ASP A 298 -11.31 -5.70 -9.34
CA ASP A 298 -10.59 -4.93 -8.29
C ASP A 298 -11.24 -3.59 -7.91
N THR A 299 -12.25 -3.13 -8.64
CA THR A 299 -12.84 -1.79 -8.46
C THR A 299 -14.37 -1.82 -8.40
N PHE A 300 -14.93 -2.49 -7.39
CA PHE A 300 -16.35 -2.30 -7.06
C PHE A 300 -16.55 -0.94 -6.38
N SER A 301 -17.39 -0.09 -6.95
CA SER A 301 -17.68 1.27 -6.45
C SER A 301 -19.16 1.59 -6.57
N MET A 302 -19.68 2.32 -5.58
CA MET A 302 -21.09 2.68 -5.48
C MET A 302 -21.19 4.16 -5.13
N ASP A 303 -21.97 4.91 -5.92
CA ASP A 303 -22.30 6.30 -5.63
C ASP A 303 -23.58 6.32 -4.78
N LEU A 304 -23.50 6.97 -3.62
CA LEU A 304 -24.58 7.14 -2.65
C LEU A 304 -24.82 8.62 -2.32
N SER A 305 -24.29 9.54 -3.15
CA SER A 305 -24.39 10.98 -2.93
C SER A 305 -25.83 11.52 -3.01
N ASN A 306 -26.75 10.80 -3.65
CA ASN A 306 -28.18 11.12 -3.72
C ASN A 306 -29.03 10.56 -2.55
N PHE A 307 -28.46 9.75 -1.65
CA PHE A 307 -29.20 9.14 -0.56
C PHE A 307 -29.47 10.15 0.58
N ASP A 308 -30.73 10.58 0.70
CA ASP A 308 -31.27 11.23 1.89
C ASP A 308 -31.56 10.16 2.95
N THR A 309 -30.75 10.10 4.01
CA THR A 309 -30.92 9.13 5.11
C THR A 309 -31.59 9.73 6.35
N SER A 310 -32.10 10.97 6.29
CA SER A 310 -32.60 11.73 7.45
C SER A 310 -33.81 11.12 8.18
N GLN A 311 -34.42 10.08 7.62
CA GLN A 311 -35.51 9.31 8.23
C GLN A 311 -35.11 7.87 8.59
N VAL A 312 -33.89 7.43 8.26
CA VAL A 312 -33.43 6.07 8.48
C VAL A 312 -33.22 5.83 9.97
N THR A 313 -33.81 4.75 10.48
CA THR A 313 -33.69 4.32 11.88
C THR A 313 -32.86 3.05 12.04
N ASN A 314 -32.65 2.30 10.96
CA ASN A 314 -31.92 1.04 10.94
C ASN A 314 -30.98 0.92 9.73
N MET A 315 -29.69 0.70 10.01
CA MET A 315 -28.58 0.47 9.07
C MET A 315 -27.75 -0.77 9.47
N ASP A 316 -28.30 -1.69 10.30
CA ASP A 316 -27.63 -2.95 10.67
C ASP A 316 -27.03 -3.64 9.45
N ARG A 317 -25.72 -3.92 9.47
CA ARG A 317 -25.00 -4.68 8.44
C ARG A 317 -25.15 -4.13 7.00
N MET A 318 -25.49 -2.85 6.82
CA MET A 318 -25.80 -2.27 5.50
C MET A 318 -24.71 -2.53 4.43
N PHE A 319 -23.43 -2.51 4.82
CA PHE A 319 -22.26 -2.77 3.98
C PHE A 319 -21.50 -4.05 4.40
N GLN A 320 -22.16 -4.97 5.13
CA GLN A 320 -21.52 -6.17 5.66
C GLN A 320 -20.91 -7.01 4.52
N GLY A 321 -19.63 -7.39 4.67
CA GLY A 321 -18.98 -8.32 3.76
C GLY A 321 -18.55 -7.73 2.41
N LEU A 322 -18.61 -6.41 2.22
CA LEU A 322 -18.04 -5.70 1.07
C LEU A 322 -16.50 -5.68 1.13
N ASN A 323 -15.90 -6.87 1.10
CA ASN A 323 -14.48 -7.08 1.42
C ASN A 323 -13.48 -6.51 0.39
N ARG A 324 -13.94 -6.02 -0.77
CA ARG A 324 -13.11 -5.36 -1.81
C ARG A 324 -13.31 -3.85 -1.92
N VAL A 325 -14.28 -3.26 -1.20
CA VAL A 325 -14.48 -1.80 -1.22
C VAL A 325 -13.33 -1.14 -0.46
N SER A 326 -12.43 -0.49 -1.20
CA SER A 326 -11.26 0.19 -0.65
C SER A 326 -11.54 1.65 -0.26
N SER A 327 -12.54 2.27 -0.87
CA SER A 327 -12.99 3.63 -0.57
C SER A 327 -14.52 3.68 -0.48
N LEU A 328 -15.05 4.31 0.58
CA LEU A 328 -16.48 4.53 0.77
C LEU A 328 -16.75 6.00 1.14
N ASP A 329 -17.52 6.71 0.32
CA ASP A 329 -18.05 8.04 0.65
C ASP A 329 -19.48 7.91 1.16
N ILE A 330 -19.68 8.24 2.43
CA ILE A 330 -20.99 8.37 3.08
C ILE A 330 -21.12 9.74 3.75
N SER A 331 -20.45 10.76 3.20
CA SER A 331 -20.51 12.14 3.72
C SER A 331 -21.88 12.81 3.54
N SER A 332 -22.77 12.24 2.73
CA SER A 332 -24.19 12.59 2.61
C SER A 332 -25.07 12.04 3.74
N PHE A 333 -24.61 11.06 4.53
CA PHE A 333 -25.46 10.34 5.47
C PHE A 333 -25.74 11.17 6.74
N ASP A 334 -27.00 11.60 6.89
CA ASP A 334 -27.59 12.00 8.16
C ASP A 334 -27.96 10.73 8.94
N THR A 335 -27.29 10.50 10.08
CA THR A 335 -27.57 9.37 10.97
C THR A 335 -28.29 9.79 12.26
N SER A 336 -28.80 11.03 12.35
CA SER A 336 -29.39 11.60 13.58
C SER A 336 -30.63 10.87 14.13
N LYS A 337 -31.19 9.93 13.37
CA LYS A 337 -32.32 9.07 13.77
C LYS A 337 -31.98 7.57 13.82
N VAL A 338 -30.74 7.20 13.52
CA VAL A 338 -30.31 5.80 13.41
C VAL A 338 -30.19 5.19 14.81
N MET A 339 -31.16 4.35 15.17
CA MET A 339 -31.18 3.62 16.44
C MET A 339 -30.30 2.35 16.40
N ASN A 340 -30.05 1.80 15.21
CA ASN A 340 -29.20 0.64 15.02
C ASN A 340 -28.36 0.75 13.74
N MET A 341 -27.05 0.55 13.87
CA MET A 341 -26.06 0.43 12.79
C MET A 341 -25.06 -0.69 13.11
N SER A 342 -25.49 -1.68 13.90
CA SER A 342 -24.63 -2.78 14.35
C SER A 342 -23.99 -3.50 13.16
N SER A 343 -22.70 -3.82 13.27
CA SER A 343 -21.96 -4.55 12.23
C SER A 343 -22.00 -3.93 10.81
N MET A 344 -22.35 -2.64 10.67
CA MET A 344 -22.55 -1.95 9.37
C MET A 344 -21.38 -2.13 8.39
N PHE A 345 -20.14 -2.08 8.86
CA PHE A 345 -18.90 -2.26 8.07
C PHE A 345 -18.23 -3.63 8.28
N SER A 346 -18.91 -4.57 8.94
CA SER A 346 -18.33 -5.85 9.35
C SER A 346 -17.85 -6.67 8.15
N GLY A 347 -16.56 -6.98 8.11
CA GLY A 347 -15.93 -7.74 7.01
C GLY A 347 -15.50 -6.91 5.80
N MET A 348 -15.51 -5.57 5.86
CA MET A 348 -14.95 -4.69 4.82
C MET A 348 -13.41 -4.62 4.86
N GLN A 349 -12.74 -5.78 4.74
CA GLN A 349 -11.30 -5.92 5.02
C GLN A 349 -10.36 -5.06 4.16
N SER A 350 -10.78 -4.66 2.94
CA SER A 350 -9.98 -3.79 2.07
C SER A 350 -10.18 -2.28 2.31
N LEU A 351 -11.08 -1.86 3.21
CA LEU A 351 -11.47 -0.47 3.37
C LEU A 351 -10.31 0.37 3.94
N LYS A 352 -9.70 1.19 3.08
CA LYS A 352 -8.56 2.07 3.37
C LYS A 352 -8.92 3.55 3.46
N ILE A 353 -10.06 3.94 2.89
CA ILE A 353 -10.54 5.31 2.83
C ILE A 353 -12.04 5.31 3.20
N ILE A 354 -12.43 6.13 4.18
CA ILE A 354 -13.84 6.36 4.51
C ILE A 354 -14.08 7.85 4.70
N ARG A 355 -15.10 8.41 4.05
CA ARG A 355 -15.45 9.82 4.18
C ARG A 355 -16.74 9.98 4.96
N LEU A 356 -16.68 10.76 6.03
CA LEU A 356 -17.77 10.92 7.01
C LEU A 356 -18.32 12.36 6.97
N GLY A 357 -19.62 12.49 7.20
CA GLY A 357 -20.36 13.75 7.03
C GLY A 357 -20.59 14.50 8.34
N GLN A 358 -20.99 15.78 8.23
CA GLN A 358 -21.31 16.60 9.41
C GLN A 358 -22.51 16.06 10.20
N SER A 359 -23.46 15.41 9.51
CA SER A 359 -24.65 14.78 10.11
C SER A 359 -24.45 13.30 10.45
N PHE A 360 -23.22 12.77 10.30
CA PHE A 360 -22.88 11.40 10.65
C PHE A 360 -22.46 11.29 12.13
N SER A 361 -22.81 10.19 12.78
CA SER A 361 -22.40 9.83 14.15
C SER A 361 -22.65 8.36 14.44
N PHE A 362 -21.69 7.71 15.12
CA PHE A 362 -21.79 6.29 15.45
C PHE A 362 -22.71 6.06 16.65
N HIS A 363 -23.77 5.27 16.49
CA HIS A 363 -24.80 5.04 17.51
C HIS A 363 -24.73 3.65 18.18
N THR A 364 -24.12 2.67 17.50
CA THR A 364 -23.91 1.29 17.98
C THR A 364 -22.59 0.78 17.39
N ASN A 365 -22.11 -0.41 17.79
CA ASN A 365 -20.86 -0.96 17.27
C ASN A 365 -20.99 -1.32 15.77
N ALA A 366 -20.59 -0.38 14.91
CA ALA A 366 -20.63 -0.52 13.47
C ALA A 366 -19.58 -1.49 12.90
N MET A 367 -18.66 -1.99 13.73
CA MET A 367 -17.53 -2.85 13.35
C MET A 367 -16.71 -2.27 12.18
N LEU A 368 -16.37 -0.99 12.26
CA LEU A 368 -15.39 -0.37 11.36
C LEU A 368 -14.09 -1.19 11.40
N PRO A 369 -13.50 -1.57 10.26
CA PRO A 369 -12.27 -2.38 10.24
C PRO A 369 -11.09 -1.60 10.83
N SER A 370 -10.30 -2.27 11.67
CA SER A 370 -9.00 -1.79 12.11
C SER A 370 -8.01 -1.80 10.93
N PRO A 371 -7.26 -0.71 10.70
CA PRO A 371 -6.16 -0.70 9.75
C PRO A 371 -5.10 -1.74 10.12
N ILE A 372 -4.48 -2.36 9.11
CA ILE A 372 -3.47 -3.39 9.34
C ILE A 372 -2.13 -2.72 9.62
N SER A 373 -1.55 -2.99 10.79
CA SER A 373 -0.20 -2.52 11.13
C SER A 373 0.84 -3.22 10.25
N SER A 374 1.77 -2.44 9.70
CA SER A 374 2.81 -2.88 8.77
C SER A 374 3.91 -1.82 8.70
N GLU A 375 5.02 -2.10 8.00
CA GLU A 375 6.11 -1.13 7.80
C GLU A 375 5.62 0.23 7.27
N ILE A 376 4.56 0.22 6.46
CA ILE A 376 4.00 1.40 5.79
C ILE A 376 2.75 2.00 6.47
N TYR A 377 2.14 1.33 7.45
CA TYR A 377 0.93 1.82 8.15
C TYR A 377 0.94 1.51 9.64
N THR A 378 0.56 2.48 10.49
CA THR A 378 0.66 2.38 11.96
C THR A 378 -0.41 1.50 12.64
N GLY A 379 -1.37 0.96 11.88
CA GLY A 379 -2.55 0.30 12.41
C GLY A 379 -3.66 1.24 12.91
N LYS A 380 -3.55 2.55 12.66
CA LYS A 380 -4.57 3.57 12.99
C LYS A 380 -5.19 4.22 11.77
N TRP A 381 -6.37 4.80 11.94
CA TRP A 381 -6.97 5.78 11.04
C TRP A 381 -6.45 7.18 11.36
N VAL A 382 -6.37 8.04 10.35
CA VAL A 382 -6.09 9.48 10.49
C VAL A 382 -6.98 10.28 9.53
N ASN A 383 -7.41 11.48 9.91
CA ASN A 383 -8.11 12.37 9.00
C ASN A 383 -7.12 13.04 8.00
N VAL A 384 -7.58 13.39 6.80
CA VAL A 384 -6.69 13.98 5.76
C VAL A 384 -6.31 15.42 6.10
N GLY A 385 -7.22 16.19 6.68
CA GLY A 385 -7.00 17.57 7.10
C GLY A 385 -6.66 18.48 5.92
N THR A 386 -5.57 19.24 6.05
CA THR A 386 -5.02 20.06 4.95
C THR A 386 -4.07 19.30 4.02
N GLY A 387 -3.91 17.98 4.22
CA GLY A 387 -3.00 17.13 3.46
C GLY A 387 -3.65 16.48 2.24
N SER A 388 -3.20 15.26 1.94
CA SER A 388 -3.72 14.40 0.86
C SER A 388 -4.02 12.99 1.37
N ILE A 389 -4.56 12.12 0.51
CA ILE A 389 -4.83 10.71 0.86
C ILE A 389 -3.54 9.95 1.19
N ASP A 390 -2.46 10.20 0.43
CA ASP A 390 -1.17 9.54 0.61
C ASP A 390 -0.31 10.21 1.71
N PHE A 391 -0.47 11.53 1.88
CA PHE A 391 0.21 12.34 2.89
C PHE A 391 -0.82 13.12 3.73
N PRO A 392 -1.55 12.47 4.65
CA PRO A 392 -2.53 13.11 5.51
C PRO A 392 -1.85 14.03 6.52
N ASN A 393 -2.47 15.19 6.78
CA ASN A 393 -1.99 16.21 7.73
C ASN A 393 -3.06 16.53 8.79
N GLY A 394 -3.92 15.56 9.09
CA GLY A 394 -4.92 15.65 10.14
C GLY A 394 -4.39 15.24 11.52
N LEU A 395 -5.05 15.71 12.57
CA LEU A 395 -4.66 15.51 13.96
C LEU A 395 -5.44 14.38 14.65
N ASN A 396 -6.57 13.95 14.07
CA ASN A 396 -7.46 12.92 14.64
C ASN A 396 -6.92 11.51 14.30
N ILE A 397 -5.89 11.08 15.03
CA ILE A 397 -5.23 9.78 14.87
C ILE A 397 -5.81 8.76 15.86
N TRP A 398 -6.59 7.80 15.35
CA TRP A 398 -7.44 6.91 16.16
C TRP A 398 -7.42 5.46 15.63
N SER A 399 -7.43 4.46 16.51
CA SER A 399 -7.84 3.10 16.13
C SER A 399 -9.31 3.10 15.67
N ALA A 400 -9.77 2.05 14.99
CA ALA A 400 -11.17 1.98 14.53
C ALA A 400 -12.19 2.08 15.69
N SER A 401 -11.85 1.55 16.87
CA SER A 401 -12.66 1.69 18.10
C SER A 401 -12.67 3.12 18.62
N GLU A 402 -11.54 3.82 18.62
CA GLU A 402 -11.45 5.23 19.02
C GLU A 402 -12.17 6.15 18.02
N LEU A 403 -12.07 5.89 16.71
CA LEU A 403 -12.81 6.63 15.67
C LEU A 403 -14.33 6.43 15.83
N MET A 404 -14.79 5.21 16.10
CA MET A 404 -16.20 4.96 16.39
C MET A 404 -16.68 5.57 17.72
N ALA A 405 -15.79 5.81 18.69
CA ALA A 405 -16.17 6.34 20.01
C ALA A 405 -16.06 7.87 20.12
N ASN A 406 -15.14 8.49 19.38
CA ASN A 406 -14.77 9.90 19.54
C ASN A 406 -15.31 10.83 18.44
N TYR A 407 -15.63 10.31 17.26
CA TYR A 407 -16.01 11.13 16.09
C TYR A 407 -17.26 11.97 16.35
N ASN A 408 -17.12 13.29 16.25
CA ASN A 408 -18.21 14.26 16.24
C ASN A 408 -18.29 14.93 14.86
N GLY A 409 -19.35 14.67 14.11
CA GLY A 409 -19.53 15.23 12.76
C GLY A 409 -19.43 16.76 12.68
N GLU A 410 -19.83 17.50 13.73
CA GLU A 410 -19.72 18.96 13.74
C GLU A 410 -18.27 19.49 13.73
N THR A 411 -17.29 18.69 14.19
CA THR A 411 -15.88 19.10 14.31
C THR A 411 -14.91 18.26 13.48
N ASP A 412 -15.26 17.00 13.20
CA ASP A 412 -14.34 15.99 12.69
C ASP A 412 -14.69 15.50 11.26
N SER A 413 -15.68 16.10 10.61
CA SER A 413 -16.15 15.67 9.29
C SER A 413 -15.10 15.85 8.19
N ASP A 414 -14.54 14.73 7.74
CA ASP A 414 -13.40 14.67 6.83
C ASP A 414 -13.34 13.30 6.11
N THR A 415 -12.38 13.16 5.20
CA THR A 415 -11.88 11.88 4.72
C THR A 415 -10.92 11.29 5.76
N TYR A 416 -11.17 10.06 6.19
CA TYR A 416 -10.27 9.27 7.01
C TYR A 416 -9.55 8.22 6.15
N VAL A 417 -8.25 8.06 6.37
CA VAL A 417 -7.37 7.11 5.69
C VAL A 417 -6.60 6.27 6.69
N TRP A 418 -6.06 5.12 6.27
CA TRP A 418 -5.06 4.40 7.09
C TRP A 418 -3.83 5.30 7.27
N GLN A 419 -3.41 5.51 8.52
CA GLN A 419 -2.29 6.38 8.85
C GLN A 419 -0.97 5.79 8.33
N PRO A 420 -0.28 6.46 7.38
CA PRO A 420 1.01 5.99 6.91
C PRO A 420 2.09 6.14 7.98
N ASN A 421 2.99 5.18 8.04
CA ASN A 421 4.15 5.19 8.93
C ASN A 421 5.30 6.02 8.30
N LEU A 422 5.12 7.35 8.26
CA LEU A 422 6.08 8.22 7.58
C LEU A 422 7.38 8.39 8.40
N ILE A 423 8.51 8.08 7.77
CA ILE A 423 9.85 8.31 8.31
C ILE A 423 10.18 9.80 8.39
N ASP A 424 11.02 10.17 9.36
CA ASP A 424 11.52 11.53 9.51
C ASP A 424 12.37 11.91 8.28
N ALA A 425 12.12 13.11 7.75
CA ALA A 425 12.87 13.64 6.62
C ALA A 425 14.17 14.29 7.09
N ALA A 426 15.11 14.42 6.16
CA ALA A 426 16.25 15.28 6.37
C ALA A 426 15.80 16.76 6.44
N PRO A 427 16.51 17.61 7.20
CA PRO A 427 16.10 19.00 7.41
C PRO A 427 16.14 19.84 6.14
N VAL A 428 15.20 20.78 6.04
CA VAL A 428 15.24 21.87 5.05
C VAL A 428 15.92 23.07 5.70
N THR A 429 17.07 23.46 5.18
CA THR A 429 17.85 24.59 5.70
C THR A 429 17.57 25.84 4.87
N VAL A 430 16.82 26.78 5.44
CA VAL A 430 16.54 28.08 4.84
C VAL A 430 17.67 29.05 5.17
N LYS A 431 18.36 29.57 4.16
CA LYS A 431 19.48 30.52 4.29
C LYS A 431 19.10 31.89 3.75
N TYR A 432 19.64 32.93 4.37
CA TYR A 432 19.42 34.34 4.02
C TYR A 432 20.77 34.96 3.70
N GLN A 433 21.05 35.21 2.42
CA GLN A 433 22.41 35.52 1.94
C GLN A 433 22.45 36.73 1.01
N ASN A 434 23.62 37.37 0.88
CA ASN A 434 23.86 38.36 -0.16
C ASN A 434 24.21 37.68 -1.51
N SER A 435 24.42 38.46 -2.58
CA SER A 435 24.80 37.96 -3.90
C SER A 435 26.18 37.30 -4.00
N GLU A 436 26.99 37.38 -2.95
CA GLU A 436 28.35 36.82 -2.85
C GLU A 436 28.37 35.55 -1.96
N GLY A 437 27.24 35.17 -1.36
CA GLY A 437 27.08 33.99 -0.51
C GLY A 437 27.29 34.23 1.00
N GLU A 438 27.55 35.47 1.41
CA GLU A 438 27.68 35.86 2.81
C GLU A 438 26.32 35.71 3.54
N GLN A 439 26.33 35.08 4.72
CA GLN A 439 25.12 34.86 5.52
C GLN A 439 24.73 36.12 6.30
N LEU A 440 23.51 36.63 6.08
CA LEU A 440 23.01 37.87 6.66
C LEU A 440 22.17 37.69 7.93
N SER A 441 21.72 36.45 8.18
CA SER A 441 20.99 36.08 9.40
C SER A 441 21.04 34.58 9.61
N GLU A 442 20.92 34.13 10.87
CA GLU A 442 20.94 32.71 11.21
C GLU A 442 19.98 31.88 10.35
N PRO A 443 20.43 30.73 9.80
CA PRO A 443 19.57 29.83 9.04
C PRO A 443 18.34 29.39 9.84
N THR A 444 17.24 29.13 9.14
CA THR A 444 16.04 28.53 9.74
C THR A 444 15.93 27.09 9.29
N VAL A 445 15.94 26.16 10.24
CA VAL A 445 15.77 24.73 9.98
C VAL A 445 14.29 24.37 10.06
N LEU A 446 13.74 23.79 9.00
CA LEU A 446 12.42 23.16 9.00
C LEU A 446 12.59 21.64 9.09
N SER A 447 11.72 20.99 9.85
CA SER A 447 11.69 19.53 10.06
C SER A 447 10.29 18.98 9.81
N GLY A 448 10.19 17.78 9.25
CA GLY A 448 8.92 17.12 8.93
C GLY A 448 9.13 15.66 8.56
N LYS A 449 8.08 15.02 8.04
CA LYS A 449 8.13 13.65 7.52
C LYS A 449 8.25 13.64 6.00
N VAL A 450 8.85 12.60 5.43
CA VAL A 450 9.09 12.49 3.98
C VAL A 450 7.75 12.60 3.21
N GLY A 451 7.74 13.44 2.17
CA GLY A 451 6.57 13.72 1.34
C GLY A 451 5.57 14.75 1.90
N MET A 452 5.69 15.16 3.18
CA MET A 452 4.93 16.32 3.67
C MET A 452 5.38 17.61 2.98
N ALA A 453 4.46 18.55 2.79
CA ALA A 453 4.77 19.87 2.24
C ALA A 453 5.50 20.75 3.27
N TYR A 454 6.39 21.62 2.78
CA TYR A 454 6.91 22.77 3.53
C TYR A 454 6.70 24.07 2.77
N GLU A 455 6.56 25.14 3.53
CA GLU A 455 6.58 26.52 3.06
C GLU A 455 7.63 27.29 3.88
N SER A 456 8.46 28.06 3.18
CA SER A 456 9.38 29.02 3.77
C SER A 456 9.02 30.42 3.27
N ASN A 457 9.36 31.44 4.06
CA ASN A 457 9.12 32.84 3.70
C ASN A 457 10.41 33.65 3.92
N PRO A 458 10.63 34.73 3.14
CA PRO A 458 11.80 35.59 3.33
C PRO A 458 11.73 36.30 4.69
N LYS A 459 12.89 36.41 5.35
CA LYS A 459 13.05 37.13 6.61
C LYS A 459 13.26 38.63 6.35
N GLU A 460 12.69 39.49 7.19
CA GLU A 460 12.98 40.92 7.17
C GLU A 460 14.36 41.18 7.80
N ILE A 461 15.23 41.93 7.11
CA ILE A 461 16.62 42.20 7.53
C ILE A 461 16.92 43.68 7.31
N THR A 462 17.15 44.43 8.39
CA THR A 462 17.37 45.89 8.35
C THR A 462 18.50 46.29 7.40
N GLY A 463 18.24 47.24 6.50
CA GLY A 463 19.20 47.69 5.49
C GLY A 463 19.38 46.78 4.28
N TRP A 464 18.59 45.69 4.14
CA TRP A 464 18.65 44.75 3.02
C TRP A 464 17.27 44.45 2.41
N ASN A 465 17.19 44.39 1.08
CA ASN A 465 15.98 44.04 0.32
C ASN A 465 16.11 42.64 -0.28
N VAL A 466 15.01 41.88 -0.33
CA VAL A 466 14.95 40.59 -1.04
C VAL A 466 14.95 40.83 -2.55
N VAL A 467 15.92 40.24 -3.26
CA VAL A 467 16.04 40.34 -4.73
C VAL A 467 15.65 39.01 -5.41
N LYS A 468 15.91 37.87 -4.75
CA LYS A 468 15.54 36.55 -5.26
C LYS A 468 14.85 35.72 -4.18
N ILE A 469 13.60 35.35 -4.47
CA ILE A 469 12.91 34.21 -3.85
C ILE A 469 13.32 32.96 -4.67
N PRO A 470 13.75 31.86 -4.04
CA PRO A 470 14.12 30.63 -4.75
C PRO A 470 12.90 29.83 -5.18
N ASP A 471 13.03 29.06 -6.28
CA ASP A 471 11.91 28.28 -6.84
C ASP A 471 11.43 27.15 -5.90
N ASN A 472 12.27 26.71 -4.96
CA ASN A 472 11.95 25.76 -3.89
C ASN A 472 11.58 26.42 -2.55
N ALA A 473 11.13 27.68 -2.55
CA ALA A 473 10.59 28.34 -1.36
C ALA A 473 9.38 27.57 -0.75
N VAL A 474 8.63 26.87 -1.61
CA VAL A 474 7.62 25.88 -1.24
C VAL A 474 8.03 24.54 -1.87
N GLY A 475 7.90 23.44 -1.14
CA GLY A 475 8.33 22.12 -1.60
C GLY A 475 7.75 20.97 -0.78
N VAL A 476 8.34 19.79 -0.94
CA VAL A 476 8.08 18.62 -0.08
C VAL A 476 9.38 18.12 0.54
N PHE A 477 9.30 17.70 1.80
CA PHE A 477 10.40 17.13 2.56
C PHE A 477 10.91 15.81 1.93
N THR A 478 12.23 15.62 1.88
CA THR A 478 12.89 14.45 1.29
C THR A 478 13.83 13.73 2.25
N GLU A 479 14.24 12.50 1.90
CA GLU A 479 15.30 11.77 2.62
C GLU A 479 16.68 12.44 2.49
N GLU A 480 16.93 13.16 1.40
CA GLU A 480 18.09 14.05 1.24
C GLU A 480 17.80 15.43 1.84
N ALA A 481 18.81 16.05 2.47
CA ALA A 481 18.71 17.38 3.05
C ALA A 481 18.58 18.45 1.94
N GLN A 482 17.70 19.43 2.15
CA GLN A 482 17.35 20.43 1.14
C GLN A 482 17.81 21.83 1.59
N GLU A 483 18.29 22.66 0.66
CA GLU A 483 18.64 24.05 0.95
C GLU A 483 17.74 25.03 0.17
N VAL A 484 17.25 26.06 0.87
CA VAL A 484 16.40 27.11 0.33
C VAL A 484 17.08 28.44 0.54
N VAL A 485 17.60 29.07 -0.52
CA VAL A 485 18.45 30.28 -0.39
C VAL A 485 17.73 31.53 -0.89
N TYR A 486 17.39 32.42 0.03
CA TYR A 486 16.91 33.77 -0.28
C TYR A 486 18.10 34.71 -0.49
N VAL A 487 18.10 35.45 -1.60
CA VAL A 487 19.19 36.37 -1.96
C VAL A 487 18.75 37.82 -1.80
N TYR A 488 19.58 38.61 -1.12
CA TYR A 488 19.34 40.00 -0.74
C TYR A 488 20.38 40.95 -1.34
N GLU A 489 20.01 42.22 -1.50
CA GLU A 489 20.93 43.34 -1.78
C GLU A 489 20.80 44.43 -0.71
N ARG A 490 21.84 45.26 -0.53
CA ARG A 490 21.74 46.40 0.40
C ARG A 490 20.78 47.47 -0.12
N SER A 491 19.99 48.03 0.78
CA SER A 491 19.14 49.20 0.53
C SER A 491 19.97 50.43 0.14
N ASP A 492 19.43 51.26 -0.75
CA ASP A 492 19.98 52.59 -1.02
C ASP A 492 19.89 53.44 0.25
N ALA A 493 20.97 54.15 0.57
CA ALA A 493 21.01 55.07 1.70
C ALA A 493 20.52 56.47 1.30
N ALA A 494 20.14 57.26 2.29
CA ALA A 494 19.92 58.67 2.08
C ALA A 494 21.25 59.40 1.78
N PRO A 495 21.24 60.45 0.94
CA PRO A 495 22.46 61.14 0.53
C PRO A 495 23.09 61.92 1.69
N VAL A 496 24.43 61.97 1.70
CA VAL A 496 25.22 62.82 2.60
C VAL A 496 25.56 64.12 1.88
N THR A 497 25.26 65.26 2.49
CA THR A 497 25.51 66.60 1.93
C THR A 497 26.70 67.26 2.61
N VAL A 498 27.76 67.58 1.86
CA VAL A 498 28.97 68.24 2.36
C VAL A 498 28.95 69.72 1.98
N ARG A 499 29.14 70.62 2.96
CA ARG A 499 29.19 72.08 2.77
C ARG A 499 30.53 72.68 3.20
N TYR A 500 30.83 73.85 2.65
CA TYR A 500 32.06 74.60 2.89
C TYR A 500 31.70 76.06 3.24
N LYS A 501 31.98 76.51 4.48
CA LYS A 501 31.53 77.81 5.00
C LYS A 501 32.63 78.60 5.70
N ASP A 502 32.53 79.92 5.73
CA ASP A 502 33.37 80.75 6.61
C ASP A 502 32.88 80.73 8.07
N THR A 503 33.66 81.35 8.97
CA THR A 503 33.32 81.52 10.39
C THR A 503 32.04 82.34 10.65
N ASP A 504 31.56 83.10 9.67
CA ASP A 504 30.30 83.85 9.73
C ASP A 504 29.11 83.03 9.15
N GLY A 505 29.37 81.84 8.63
CA GLY A 505 28.37 80.89 8.12
C GLY A 505 28.03 81.02 6.63
N ASN A 506 28.73 81.87 5.87
CA ASN A 506 28.50 82.05 4.43
C ASN A 506 29.09 80.88 3.63
N GLU A 507 28.40 80.41 2.58
CA GLU A 507 28.94 79.34 1.73
C GLU A 507 30.07 79.86 0.81
N LEU A 508 31.23 79.20 0.87
CA LEU A 508 32.43 79.53 0.09
C LEU A 508 32.54 78.71 -1.21
N SER A 509 31.72 77.66 -1.35
CA SER A 509 31.63 76.77 -2.52
C SER A 509 30.26 76.10 -2.55
N ASP A 510 29.81 75.74 -3.75
CA ASP A 510 28.71 74.78 -3.94
C ASP A 510 28.94 73.49 -3.13
N PRO A 511 27.87 72.86 -2.59
CA PRO A 511 27.97 71.64 -1.78
C PRO A 511 28.17 70.38 -2.62
N THR A 512 28.79 69.37 -2.02
CA THR A 512 29.04 68.04 -2.61
C THR A 512 28.02 67.03 -2.09
N ILE A 513 27.45 66.19 -2.96
CA ILE A 513 26.50 65.14 -2.59
C ILE A 513 27.17 63.77 -2.73
N LEU A 514 27.20 62.98 -1.65
CA LEU A 514 27.64 61.59 -1.65
C LEU A 514 26.41 60.67 -1.59
N ASN A 515 26.42 59.61 -2.39
CA ASN A 515 25.36 58.58 -2.43
C ASN A 515 25.99 57.22 -2.19
N GLY A 516 25.26 56.29 -1.57
CA GLY A 516 25.76 54.96 -1.24
C GLY A 516 24.67 53.99 -0.81
N LYS A 517 25.09 52.83 -0.30
CA LYS A 517 24.22 51.79 0.27
C LYS A 517 24.30 51.83 1.80
N VAL A 518 23.21 51.45 2.48
CA VAL A 518 23.14 51.44 3.95
C VAL A 518 24.27 50.58 4.54
N GLY A 519 24.90 51.07 5.60
CA GLY A 519 25.98 50.36 6.28
C GLY A 519 27.32 50.32 5.54
N LEU A 520 27.51 51.09 4.46
CA LEU A 520 28.83 51.31 3.85
C LEU A 520 29.47 52.60 4.38
N PRO A 521 30.81 52.68 4.46
CA PRO A 521 31.49 53.90 4.86
C PRO A 521 31.39 54.99 3.79
N TYR A 522 31.43 56.24 4.22
CA TYR A 522 31.77 57.39 3.38
C TYR A 522 32.93 58.16 4.00
N THR A 523 33.69 58.82 3.13
CA THR A 523 34.61 59.88 3.50
C THR A 523 34.26 61.13 2.71
N SER A 524 34.48 62.28 3.33
CA SER A 524 34.49 63.59 2.69
C SER A 524 35.82 64.26 3.02
N GLU A 525 36.24 65.18 2.18
CA GLU A 525 37.46 65.95 2.39
C GLU A 525 37.15 67.46 2.34
N ALA A 526 38.01 68.22 3.02
CA ALA A 526 38.06 69.66 2.86
C ALA A 526 38.42 70.02 1.42
N LYS A 527 37.91 71.15 0.94
CA LYS A 527 38.17 71.67 -0.39
C LYS A 527 39.25 72.74 -0.29
N GLU A 528 40.24 72.73 -1.17
CA GLU A 528 41.20 73.84 -1.25
C GLU A 528 40.49 75.12 -1.73
N ILE A 529 40.48 76.15 -0.90
CA ILE A 529 39.87 77.46 -1.19
C ILE A 529 40.98 78.53 -1.04
N PRO A 530 41.55 79.06 -2.14
CA PRO A 530 42.74 79.90 -2.09
C PRO A 530 42.62 81.11 -1.14
N GLY A 531 43.60 81.27 -0.25
CA GLY A 531 43.63 82.31 0.78
C GLY A 531 42.83 81.99 2.05
N TRP A 532 42.33 80.76 2.19
CA TRP A 532 41.64 80.26 3.37
C TRP A 532 42.20 78.90 3.81
N TYR A 533 42.22 78.64 5.11
CA TYR A 533 42.53 77.34 5.71
C TYR A 533 41.33 76.81 6.51
N VAL A 534 41.23 75.49 6.67
CA VAL A 534 40.20 74.86 7.50
C VAL A 534 40.53 75.11 8.97
N VAL A 535 39.60 75.70 9.73
CA VAL A 535 39.69 75.81 11.20
C VAL A 535 38.96 74.68 11.91
N GLU A 536 37.90 74.14 11.31
CA GLU A 536 37.14 73.03 11.87
C GLU A 536 36.82 71.99 10.80
N THR A 537 37.42 70.81 10.95
CA THR A 537 36.99 69.58 10.28
C THR A 537 35.92 68.94 11.15
N PRO A 538 34.68 68.72 10.64
CA PRO A 538 33.60 68.19 11.44
C PRO A 538 33.85 66.73 11.82
N ALA A 539 33.42 66.31 13.01
CA ALA A 539 33.65 64.95 13.50
C ALA A 539 32.99 63.84 12.64
N ASN A 540 31.98 64.18 11.83
CA ASN A 540 31.35 63.30 10.85
C ASN A 540 31.92 63.46 9.41
N ALA A 541 33.13 64.01 9.25
CA ALA A 541 33.82 64.07 7.96
C ALA A 541 33.98 62.68 7.31
N SER A 542 34.11 61.63 8.12
CA SER A 542 33.94 60.23 7.75
C SER A 542 32.85 59.60 8.59
N GLY A 543 32.04 58.72 8.00
CA GLY A 543 30.93 58.08 8.69
C GLY A 543 30.39 56.86 7.94
N ILE A 544 29.18 56.42 8.30
CA ILE A 544 28.48 55.31 7.66
C ILE A 544 27.17 55.82 7.07
N PHE A 545 26.87 55.43 5.83
CA PHE A 545 25.63 55.73 5.13
C PHE A 545 24.41 55.12 5.87
N SER A 546 23.40 55.94 6.17
CA SER A 546 22.18 55.56 6.88
C SER A 546 20.91 55.80 6.07
N GLU A 547 19.77 55.34 6.59
CA GLU A 547 18.43 55.61 6.03
C GLU A 547 17.99 57.07 6.25
N GLU A 548 18.55 57.77 7.25
CA GLU A 548 18.40 59.23 7.41
C GLU A 548 19.49 60.00 6.66
N ALA A 549 19.13 61.17 6.10
CA ALA A 549 20.06 62.04 5.39
C ALA A 549 20.98 62.81 6.36
N GLN A 550 22.27 62.87 6.05
CA GLN A 550 23.29 63.46 6.93
C GLN A 550 23.90 64.72 6.29
N GLU A 551 24.30 65.70 7.12
CA GLU A 551 25.01 66.91 6.68
C GLU A 551 26.39 67.02 7.35
N VAL A 552 27.40 67.37 6.56
CA VAL A 552 28.81 67.53 6.96
C VAL A 552 29.23 68.95 6.61
N VAL A 553 29.83 69.70 7.53
CA VAL A 553 30.13 71.13 7.32
C VAL A 553 31.57 71.46 7.72
N TYR A 554 32.38 71.89 6.76
CA TYR A 554 33.74 72.39 6.99
C TYR A 554 33.75 73.91 7.18
N ILE A 555 34.48 74.39 8.19
CA ILE A 555 34.60 75.82 8.52
C ILE A 555 36.00 76.35 8.21
N TYR A 556 36.10 77.54 7.60
CA TYR A 556 37.35 78.13 7.08
C TYR A 556 37.64 79.54 7.62
N GLU A 557 38.93 79.87 7.82
CA GLU A 557 39.47 81.18 8.24
C GLU A 557 40.61 81.63 7.30
N ARG A 558 41.10 82.89 7.42
CA ARG A 558 42.13 83.51 6.56
C ARG A 558 43.52 83.56 7.18
N SER A 559 44.51 83.05 6.44
CA SER A 559 45.91 82.88 6.86
C SER A 559 46.63 84.15 7.35
N ASP A 560 47.59 83.96 8.26
CA ASP A 560 48.65 84.92 8.58
C ASP A 560 49.84 84.80 7.59
N ALA A 561 50.75 85.79 7.60
CA ALA A 561 52.01 85.69 6.86
C ALA A 561 53.12 85.10 7.72
N ALA A 562 54.09 84.47 7.04
CA ALA A 562 55.30 84.01 7.69
C ALA A 562 56.18 85.19 8.13
N PRO A 563 56.88 85.06 9.27
CA PRO A 563 57.71 86.12 9.82
C PRO A 563 59.03 86.29 9.05
N VAL A 564 59.65 87.46 9.20
CA VAL A 564 60.99 87.75 8.71
C VAL A 564 61.97 87.73 9.87
N THR A 565 63.08 86.99 9.73
CA THR A 565 64.04 86.73 10.81
C THR A 565 65.44 87.25 10.48
N VAL A 566 66.03 88.02 11.37
CA VAL A 566 67.38 88.59 11.25
C VAL A 566 68.31 87.88 12.24
N LYS A 567 69.40 87.25 11.79
CA LYS A 567 70.29 86.41 12.59
C LYS A 567 71.74 86.92 12.60
N TYR A 568 72.47 86.57 13.66
CA TYR A 568 73.89 86.86 13.84
C TYR A 568 74.54 85.54 14.28
N GLN A 569 75.41 84.97 13.44
CA GLN A 569 75.87 83.57 13.45
C GLN A 569 77.39 83.48 13.27
N ASP A 570 78.03 82.32 13.39
CA ASP A 570 79.46 82.15 13.08
C ASP A 570 79.70 81.73 11.61
N SER A 571 80.94 81.52 11.18
CA SER A 571 81.31 81.14 9.80
C SER A 571 81.00 79.69 9.45
N GLU A 572 80.53 78.92 10.44
CA GLU A 572 79.96 77.58 10.30
C GLU A 572 78.42 77.60 10.50
N GLY A 573 77.84 78.77 10.87
CA GLY A 573 76.41 79.03 11.02
C GLY A 573 75.90 79.13 12.47
N ASN A 574 76.76 78.99 13.49
CA ASN A 574 76.33 78.90 14.89
C ASN A 574 75.83 80.25 15.44
N GLN A 575 74.61 80.33 15.98
CA GLN A 575 74.02 81.60 16.47
C GLN A 575 74.81 82.22 17.63
N LEU A 576 75.14 83.52 17.54
CA LEU A 576 75.99 84.25 18.50
C LEU A 576 75.27 85.38 19.25
N SER A 577 74.16 85.85 18.68
CA SER A 577 73.18 86.70 19.34
C SER A 577 71.81 86.25 18.92
N GLU A 578 70.85 86.32 19.85
CA GLU A 578 69.43 86.10 19.56
C GLU A 578 68.96 86.80 18.27
N PRO A 579 68.15 86.13 17.44
CA PRO A 579 67.55 86.72 16.26
C PRO A 579 66.65 87.92 16.58
N THR A 580 66.33 88.70 15.55
CA THR A 580 65.30 89.76 15.60
C THR A 580 64.20 89.41 14.60
N VAL A 581 62.93 89.41 15.03
CA VAL A 581 61.80 88.91 14.24
C VAL A 581 60.81 90.04 13.92
N LEU A 582 60.30 90.07 12.70
CA LEU A 582 59.29 91.00 12.20
C LEU A 582 58.08 90.18 11.69
N SER A 583 56.84 90.68 11.86
CA SER A 583 55.61 89.94 11.56
C SER A 583 54.51 90.81 10.94
N GLY A 584 53.60 90.18 10.18
CA GLY A 584 52.46 90.84 9.52
C GLY A 584 51.45 89.83 8.97
N LYS A 585 50.52 90.30 8.12
CA LYS A 585 49.65 89.46 7.27
C LYS A 585 50.10 89.55 5.80
N VAL A 586 49.71 88.57 4.99
CA VAL A 586 50.18 88.38 3.60
C VAL A 586 49.94 89.65 2.78
N GLY A 587 51.01 90.25 2.24
CA GLY A 587 50.96 91.43 1.37
C GLY A 587 51.38 92.79 1.96
N LEU A 588 52.19 92.85 3.03
CA LEU A 588 52.61 94.10 3.73
C LEU A 588 54.16 94.24 3.86
N PRO A 589 54.79 95.41 4.18
CA PRO A 589 56.27 95.64 4.07
C PRO A 589 57.15 95.66 5.38
N TYR A 590 58.50 95.52 5.28
CA TYR A 590 59.48 95.46 6.42
C TYR A 590 60.96 95.97 6.13
N ALA A 591 61.85 96.13 7.17
CA ALA A 591 63.33 96.40 7.06
C ALA A 591 64.22 96.05 8.33
N SER A 592 65.58 95.98 8.26
CA SER A 592 66.53 95.53 9.35
C SER A 592 68.01 96.07 9.36
N GLU A 593 68.79 95.83 10.45
CA GLU A 593 70.21 96.29 10.70
C GLU A 593 71.13 95.27 11.49
N ALA A 594 72.36 95.66 11.92
CA ALA A 594 73.49 94.80 12.42
C ALA A 594 73.92 95.00 13.92
N LYS A 595 74.84 94.17 14.47
CA LYS A 595 75.12 94.08 15.94
C LYS A 595 76.59 93.70 16.35
N GLU A 596 77.05 94.12 17.55
CA GLU A 596 78.39 93.79 18.13
C GLU A 596 78.36 92.65 19.16
N ILE A 597 79.42 91.81 19.25
CA ILE A 597 79.50 90.61 20.13
C ILE A 597 80.94 90.42 20.69
N PRO A 598 81.17 90.17 22.00
CA PRO A 598 82.52 90.05 22.57
C PRO A 598 83.17 88.67 22.39
N GLY A 599 84.44 88.64 21.95
CA GLY A 599 85.25 87.41 21.85
C GLY A 599 85.06 86.60 20.56
N TRP A 600 84.37 87.19 19.59
CA TRP A 600 84.08 86.75 18.23
C TRP A 600 84.15 88.02 17.35
N TYR A 601 84.31 87.97 16.02
CA TYR A 601 84.33 89.18 15.16
C TYR A 601 83.55 89.07 13.82
N VAL A 602 82.94 90.17 13.38
CA VAL A 602 82.05 90.24 12.19
C VAL A 602 82.82 90.10 10.87
N VAL A 603 82.27 89.36 9.91
CA VAL A 603 82.86 89.12 8.57
C VAL A 603 82.14 89.84 7.41
N GLU A 604 80.80 89.82 7.29
CA GLU A 604 80.05 90.38 6.13
C GLU A 604 78.63 90.89 6.49
N THR A 605 77.99 91.65 5.57
CA THR A 605 76.64 92.26 5.69
C THR A 605 75.76 91.90 4.45
N PRO A 606 74.50 91.47 4.62
CA PRO A 606 73.66 90.94 3.54
C PRO A 606 72.83 92.00 2.77
N ALA A 607 72.38 91.65 1.57
CA ALA A 607 71.73 92.57 0.62
C ALA A 607 70.18 92.67 0.74
N ASN A 608 69.52 91.80 1.49
CA ASN A 608 68.05 91.65 1.54
C ASN A 608 67.39 92.28 2.77
N ALA A 609 67.99 93.34 3.33
CA ALA A 609 67.57 93.99 4.58
C ALA A 609 66.24 94.80 4.51
N SER A 610 65.42 94.64 3.47
CA SER A 610 64.05 95.22 3.37
C SER A 610 63.23 94.55 2.26
N GLY A 611 61.90 94.42 2.44
CA GLY A 611 61.03 93.67 1.53
C GLY A 611 59.53 93.67 1.90
N ILE A 612 58.80 92.61 1.50
CA ILE A 612 57.38 92.39 1.81
C ILE A 612 57.09 90.98 2.37
N PHE A 613 56.15 90.89 3.31
CA PHE A 613 55.63 89.68 3.94
C PHE A 613 54.86 88.79 2.94
N SER A 614 55.35 87.56 2.79
CA SER A 614 54.78 86.48 1.99
C SER A 614 54.25 85.34 2.86
N GLU A 615 53.69 84.31 2.23
CA GLU A 615 53.38 83.03 2.86
C GLU A 615 54.67 82.23 3.19
N GLU A 616 55.76 82.48 2.46
CA GLU A 616 57.11 81.96 2.79
C GLU A 616 57.85 82.88 3.77
N ALA A 617 58.60 82.29 4.72
CA ALA A 617 59.44 83.02 5.67
C ALA A 617 60.73 83.55 5.00
N GLN A 618 61.25 84.69 5.47
CA GLN A 618 62.41 85.36 4.86
C GLN A 618 63.50 85.65 5.89
N GLU A 619 64.79 85.58 5.51
CA GLU A 619 65.91 85.55 6.45
C GLU A 619 67.11 86.45 6.06
N VAL A 620 67.76 87.09 7.04
CA VAL A 620 68.84 88.09 6.87
C VAL A 620 69.97 87.80 7.89
N VAL A 621 71.26 87.64 7.48
CA VAL A 621 72.31 87.00 8.33
C VAL A 621 73.71 87.71 8.34
N TYR A 622 74.47 87.62 9.44
CA TYR A 622 75.84 88.16 9.70
C TYR A 622 76.78 87.09 10.41
N ILE A 623 78.15 87.13 10.32
CA ILE A 623 79.10 85.94 10.50
C ILE A 623 80.43 86.13 11.39
N TYR A 624 80.89 85.13 12.24
CA TYR A 624 82.04 85.07 13.27
C TYR A 624 82.72 83.60 13.57
N ASP A 625 83.28 83.07 14.73
CA ASP A 625 84.09 81.72 14.91
C ASP A 625 84.37 80.90 16.32
N ARG A 626 84.39 79.49 16.55
CA ARG A 626 85.09 78.64 17.71
C ARG A 626 85.34 77.01 17.87
N SER A 627 85.09 76.18 18.98
CA SER A 627 85.82 74.83 19.38
C SER A 627 85.30 73.68 20.45
N ASP A 628 85.96 72.47 20.72
CA ASP A 628 85.49 71.16 21.46
C ASP A 628 86.42 70.14 22.36
N ALA A 629 86.00 68.92 22.94
CA ALA A 629 86.73 67.94 23.93
C ALA A 629 86.52 66.30 24.11
N ALA A 630 86.26 65.58 25.29
CA ALA A 630 86.78 64.16 25.74
C ALA A 630 85.92 63.07 26.65
N PRO A 631 86.34 61.79 27.08
CA PRO A 631 85.46 60.59 27.57
C PRO A 631 85.68 59.66 28.90
N VAL A 632 84.76 58.67 29.28
CA VAL A 632 84.63 57.67 30.48
C VAL A 632 83.84 56.29 30.20
N THR A 633 83.81 55.19 31.05
CA THR A 633 83.21 53.79 30.79
C THR A 633 82.42 53.03 31.95
N VAL A 634 81.56 51.98 31.70
CA VAL A 634 80.71 51.16 32.66
C VAL A 634 80.48 49.64 32.27
N ARG A 635 80.20 48.67 33.19
CA ARG A 635 80.00 47.17 32.98
C ARG A 635 78.94 46.45 33.87
N TYR A 636 78.56 45.19 33.55
CA TYR A 636 77.56 44.33 34.27
C TYR A 636 77.94 42.83 34.37
N LYS A 637 77.77 42.15 35.53
CA LYS A 637 78.28 40.79 35.81
C LYS A 637 77.40 39.86 36.69
N ASP A 638 77.67 38.55 36.73
CA ASP A 638 77.05 37.62 37.71
C ASP A 638 77.88 37.47 39.01
N THR A 639 77.37 36.68 39.97
CA THR A 639 78.01 36.40 41.27
C THR A 639 79.30 35.55 41.18
N ASP A 640 79.53 34.84 40.07
CA ASP A 640 80.79 34.13 39.78
C ASP A 640 81.80 35.00 38.99
N GLY A 641 81.39 36.20 38.54
CA GLY A 641 82.22 37.23 37.90
C GLY A 641 82.20 37.26 36.36
N ASN A 642 81.32 36.49 35.72
CA ASN A 642 81.13 36.48 34.27
C ASN A 642 80.39 37.74 33.80
N GLU A 643 80.63 38.23 32.58
CA GLU A 643 79.89 39.39 32.04
C GLU A 643 78.52 38.99 31.48
N LEU A 644 77.47 39.68 31.93
CA LEU A 644 76.08 39.44 31.52
C LEU A 644 75.63 40.38 30.39
N SER A 645 76.37 41.47 30.12
CA SER A 645 76.06 42.41 29.04
C SER A 645 77.25 43.30 28.68
N ASP A 646 77.24 43.83 27.45
CA ASP A 646 78.27 44.72 26.92
C ASP A 646 78.40 46.07 27.68
N PRO A 647 79.59 46.69 27.69
CA PRO A 647 79.88 47.94 28.41
C PRO A 647 79.43 49.23 27.69
N THR A 648 79.24 50.30 28.47
CA THR A 648 78.77 51.63 28.04
C THR A 648 79.88 52.69 28.16
N ILE A 649 79.90 53.72 27.31
CA ILE A 649 80.92 54.82 27.29
C ILE A 649 80.24 56.20 27.26
N LEU A 650 80.83 57.20 27.93
CA LEU A 650 80.32 58.57 28.12
C LEU A 650 81.38 59.63 27.70
N SER A 651 80.99 60.87 27.34
CA SER A 651 81.94 61.94 26.97
C SER A 651 81.41 63.38 27.12
N GLY A 652 82.29 64.36 27.39
CA GLY A 652 82.01 65.79 27.49
C GLY A 652 83.25 66.72 27.48
N LYS A 653 83.03 68.04 27.57
CA LYS A 653 84.10 69.05 27.68
C LYS A 653 84.62 69.19 29.11
N VAL A 654 85.88 69.60 29.28
CA VAL A 654 86.57 69.70 30.59
C VAL A 654 85.72 70.47 31.60
N GLY A 655 85.39 69.82 32.73
CA GLY A 655 84.66 70.42 33.85
C GLY A 655 83.14 70.18 33.89
N LEU A 656 82.61 69.23 33.13
CA LEU A 656 81.19 68.84 33.14
C LEU A 656 80.95 67.47 33.85
N PRO A 657 79.75 67.21 34.43
CA PRO A 657 79.45 65.97 35.17
C PRO A 657 79.04 64.76 34.30
N TYR A 658 79.02 63.56 34.89
CA TYR A 658 78.49 62.31 34.32
C TYR A 658 77.79 61.43 35.40
N GLU A 659 76.84 60.59 35.00
CA GLU A 659 76.14 59.60 35.86
C GLU A 659 75.91 58.26 35.10
N SER A 660 75.55 57.17 35.81
CA SER A 660 75.33 55.83 35.24
C SER A 660 74.41 54.95 36.11
N GLU A 661 73.75 53.95 35.50
CA GLU A 661 72.70 53.14 36.12
C GLU A 661 72.81 51.61 35.82
N ALA A 662 72.11 50.81 36.62
CA ALA A 662 71.98 49.36 36.47
C ALA A 662 71.11 48.99 35.24
N LYS A 663 71.28 47.77 34.72
CA LYS A 663 70.57 47.27 33.53
C LYS A 663 69.57 46.16 33.91
N GLU A 664 68.42 46.10 33.25
CA GLU A 664 67.46 45.01 33.45
C GLU A 664 67.87 43.76 32.64
N ILE A 665 67.79 42.58 33.26
CA ILE A 665 68.26 41.30 32.68
C ILE A 665 67.26 40.19 33.05
N SER A 666 66.49 39.72 32.06
CA SER A 666 65.43 38.72 32.26
C SER A 666 65.95 37.41 32.90
N GLY A 667 65.21 36.89 33.89
CA GLY A 667 65.58 35.70 34.66
C GLY A 667 66.60 35.91 35.78
N TRP A 668 67.04 37.16 36.02
CA TRP A 668 68.02 37.53 37.05
C TRP A 668 67.64 38.82 37.79
N TYR A 669 68.04 38.97 39.06
CA TYR A 669 67.85 40.19 39.86
C TYR A 669 69.18 40.75 40.39
N VAL A 670 69.29 42.08 40.50
CA VAL A 670 70.49 42.79 41.02
C VAL A 670 70.69 42.49 42.51
N VAL A 671 71.94 42.23 42.91
CA VAL A 671 72.32 41.96 44.32
C VAL A 671 73.26 43.03 44.88
N GLU A 672 74.06 43.71 44.05
CA GLU A 672 75.03 44.74 44.50
C GLU A 672 75.20 45.90 43.50
N THR A 673 75.46 47.10 44.03
CA THR A 673 75.47 48.40 43.32
C THR A 673 76.74 49.19 43.69
N PRO A 674 77.49 49.78 42.74
CA PRO A 674 78.79 50.40 43.00
C PRO A 674 78.72 51.85 43.51
N ASP A 675 79.63 52.22 44.43
CA ASP A 675 79.74 53.57 45.02
C ASP A 675 80.09 54.70 44.02
N ASN A 676 80.66 54.38 42.85
CA ASN A 676 81.24 55.36 41.93
C ASN A 676 80.40 55.64 40.67
N ALA A 677 79.09 55.43 40.74
CA ALA A 677 78.16 55.56 39.61
C ALA A 677 78.01 56.99 39.02
N SER A 678 78.50 58.04 39.68
CA SER A 678 78.53 59.42 39.15
C SER A 678 79.82 60.18 39.46
N GLY A 679 80.13 61.21 38.65
CA GLY A 679 81.41 61.93 38.70
C GLY A 679 81.51 63.14 37.75
N ILE A 680 82.74 63.50 37.36
CA ILE A 680 83.05 64.65 36.47
C ILE A 680 84.12 64.32 35.42
N PHE A 681 83.87 64.76 34.18
CA PHE A 681 84.81 64.67 33.06
C PHE A 681 86.05 65.52 33.31
N ASN A 682 87.18 64.84 33.30
CA ASN A 682 88.52 65.38 33.49
C ASN A 682 89.42 64.90 32.33
N GLU A 683 90.74 64.98 32.47
CA GLU A 683 91.70 64.65 31.40
C GLU A 683 92.15 63.16 31.42
N GLU A 684 91.65 62.36 32.37
CA GLU A 684 91.90 60.91 32.52
C GLU A 684 90.58 60.10 32.55
N ALA A 685 90.62 58.81 32.19
CA ALA A 685 89.45 57.93 32.00
C ALA A 685 89.12 57.03 33.22
N GLN A 686 87.86 56.59 33.34
CA GLN A 686 87.27 56.00 34.58
C GLN A 686 86.31 54.80 34.27
N GLU A 687 86.01 53.91 35.24
CA GLU A 687 85.21 52.65 35.07
C GLU A 687 84.26 52.32 36.27
N VAL A 688 83.12 51.62 36.05
CA VAL A 688 82.02 51.29 37.01
C VAL A 688 81.42 49.87 36.75
N VAL A 689 80.90 49.11 37.76
CA VAL A 689 80.43 47.69 37.61
C VAL A 689 79.26 47.24 38.55
N TYR A 690 78.31 46.38 38.11
CA TYR A 690 77.12 45.83 38.87
C TYR A 690 77.01 44.27 38.89
N ILE A 691 76.25 43.63 39.83
CA ILE A 691 76.17 42.14 40.08
C ILE A 691 74.73 41.54 40.30
N TYR A 692 74.44 40.28 39.88
CA TYR A 692 73.07 39.64 39.77
C TYR A 692 72.92 38.12 40.18
N ASP A 693 71.70 37.59 40.50
CA ASP A 693 71.34 36.18 40.90
C ASP A 693 69.90 35.68 40.43
N ARG A 694 69.43 34.44 40.71
CA ARG A 694 68.39 33.64 39.95
C ARG A 694 67.13 33.08 40.70
N SER A 695 66.08 32.60 39.99
CA SER A 695 64.68 32.35 40.48
C SER A 695 64.08 30.90 40.44
N ASP A 696 62.82 30.72 40.90
CA ASP A 696 61.99 29.48 40.98
C ASP A 696 60.91 29.35 39.86
N ALA A 697 60.34 28.15 39.63
CA ALA A 697 59.44 27.83 38.49
C ALA A 697 58.03 27.32 38.85
N ALA A 698 57.14 27.30 37.83
CA ALA A 698 55.77 26.80 37.90
C ALA A 698 55.64 25.27 37.68
N PRO A 699 54.51 24.64 38.11
CA PRO A 699 54.31 23.19 37.99
C PRO A 699 53.84 22.74 36.60
N VAL A 700 54.03 21.45 36.31
CA VAL A 700 53.53 20.78 35.10
C VAL A 700 52.44 19.77 35.49
N THR A 701 51.32 19.73 34.76
CA THR A 701 50.19 18.83 35.01
C THR A 701 50.02 17.85 33.85
N VAL A 702 49.94 16.56 34.16
CA VAL A 702 49.78 15.47 33.19
C VAL A 702 48.35 14.91 33.28
N ARG A 703 47.65 14.83 32.15
CA ARG A 703 46.29 14.27 32.03
C ARG A 703 46.25 13.06 31.09
N TYR A 704 45.21 12.25 31.25
CA TYR A 704 44.94 11.05 30.46
C TYR A 704 43.50 11.15 29.92
N LYS A 705 43.34 11.31 28.61
CA LYS A 705 42.04 11.59 27.97
C LYS A 705 41.73 10.63 26.82
N ASP A 706 40.45 10.43 26.51
CA ASP A 706 40.04 9.80 25.25
C ASP A 706 40.12 10.78 24.06
N THR A 707 39.84 10.30 22.86
CA THR A 707 39.80 11.10 21.62
C THR A 707 38.76 12.21 21.62
N ASP A 708 37.73 12.12 22.48
CA ASP A 708 36.65 13.09 22.60
C ASP A 708 36.94 14.12 23.71
N GLY A 709 38.05 13.95 24.45
CA GLY A 709 38.56 14.87 25.46
C GLY A 709 38.15 14.57 26.91
N ASN A 710 37.43 13.48 27.18
CA ASN A 710 37.00 13.09 28.52
C ASN A 710 38.17 12.54 29.34
N GLU A 711 38.22 12.83 30.65
CA GLU A 711 39.29 12.30 31.52
C GLU A 711 39.07 10.83 31.88
N LEU A 712 40.06 9.98 31.55
CA LEU A 712 40.07 8.55 31.85
C LEU A 712 40.73 8.22 33.20
N SER A 713 41.46 9.16 33.80
CA SER A 713 42.12 8.96 35.09
C SER A 713 42.60 10.27 35.74
N ASP A 714 42.72 10.28 37.06
CA ASP A 714 43.18 11.44 37.85
C ASP A 714 44.53 11.99 37.35
N PRO A 715 44.69 13.33 37.24
CA PRO A 715 45.90 13.98 36.75
C PRO A 715 47.07 13.92 37.73
N THR A 716 48.29 14.06 37.20
CA THR A 716 49.56 13.96 37.94
C THR A 716 50.33 15.28 37.87
N ILE A 717 50.97 15.74 38.96
CA ILE A 717 51.64 17.05 39.01
C ILE A 717 53.14 16.91 39.30
N LEU A 718 53.97 17.66 38.56
CA LEU A 718 55.43 17.74 38.66
C LEU A 718 55.88 19.18 39.00
N SER A 719 57.04 19.38 39.63
CA SER A 719 57.56 20.70 40.01
C SER A 719 59.10 20.80 40.03
N GLY A 720 59.64 22.01 39.86
CA GLY A 720 61.09 22.25 39.72
C GLY A 720 61.53 23.72 39.77
N LYS A 721 62.66 24.05 39.14
CA LYS A 721 63.24 25.41 38.99
C LYS A 721 63.43 25.77 37.51
N VAL A 722 63.47 27.07 37.19
CA VAL A 722 63.47 27.56 35.80
C VAL A 722 64.66 26.99 35.03
N GLY A 723 64.40 26.32 33.92
CA GLY A 723 65.42 25.71 33.05
C GLY A 723 65.96 24.35 33.53
N LEU A 724 65.37 23.72 34.55
CA LEU A 724 65.64 22.31 34.87
C LEU A 724 64.66 21.37 34.12
N PRO A 725 65.05 20.13 33.79
CA PRO A 725 64.23 19.22 33.00
C PRO A 725 63.14 18.47 33.81
N TYR A 726 62.07 18.10 33.12
CA TYR A 726 61.05 17.15 33.57
C TYR A 726 60.79 16.06 32.52
N ALA A 727 60.19 14.95 32.95
CA ALA A 727 59.66 13.90 32.09
C ALA A 727 58.39 13.29 32.70
N SER A 728 57.54 12.74 31.84
CA SER A 728 56.32 12.01 32.19
C SER A 728 56.25 10.72 31.37
N GLU A 729 55.40 9.79 31.78
CA GLU A 729 55.15 8.53 31.06
C GLU A 729 53.63 8.27 30.99
N ALA A 730 53.18 7.51 30.00
CA ALA A 730 51.78 7.12 29.87
C ALA A 730 51.36 6.13 30.97
N LYS A 731 50.07 6.18 31.35
CA LYS A 731 49.46 5.31 32.36
C LYS A 731 48.80 4.10 31.69
N GLU A 732 48.92 2.90 32.24
CA GLU A 732 48.16 1.74 31.78
C GLU A 732 46.68 1.88 32.20
N ILE A 733 45.75 1.74 31.24
CA ILE A 733 44.30 1.86 31.45
C ILE A 733 43.61 0.65 30.77
N PRO A 734 42.97 -0.27 31.51
CA PRO A 734 42.39 -1.49 30.93
C PRO A 734 41.32 -1.20 29.85
N GLY A 735 41.44 -1.88 28.71
CA GLY A 735 40.55 -1.71 27.54
C GLY A 735 40.92 -0.54 26.60
N TRP A 736 41.96 0.22 26.92
CA TRP A 736 42.41 1.38 26.16
C TRP A 736 43.91 1.29 25.83
N TYR A 737 44.32 1.88 24.70
CA TYR A 737 45.72 2.01 24.31
C TYR A 737 46.03 3.46 23.92
N VAL A 738 47.28 3.87 24.14
CA VAL A 738 47.74 5.23 23.79
C VAL A 738 47.84 5.33 22.26
N VAL A 739 47.10 6.26 21.67
CA VAL A 739 47.20 6.62 20.25
C VAL A 739 48.16 7.78 20.02
N GLU A 740 48.26 8.71 20.97
CA GLU A 740 49.14 9.87 20.87
C GLU A 740 49.89 10.11 22.18
N THR A 741 51.22 10.17 22.07
CA THR A 741 52.12 10.66 23.12
C THR A 741 52.49 12.10 22.75
N PRO A 742 52.22 13.10 23.60
CA PRO A 742 52.43 14.50 23.24
C PRO A 742 53.92 14.84 23.20
N ASP A 743 54.33 15.70 22.26
CA ASP A 743 55.72 16.13 22.11
C ASP A 743 56.31 16.78 23.39
N ASN A 744 55.47 17.36 24.24
CA ASN A 744 55.86 17.96 25.52
C ASN A 744 55.90 16.97 26.71
N ALA A 745 55.81 15.65 26.45
CA ALA A 745 55.94 14.60 27.47
C ALA A 745 57.24 14.69 28.29
N SER A 746 58.28 15.31 27.74
CA SER A 746 59.47 15.76 28.49
C SER A 746 59.90 17.16 28.01
N GLY A 747 60.41 17.98 28.93
CA GLY A 747 60.68 19.40 28.64
C GLY A 747 61.50 20.08 29.74
N LEU A 748 61.46 21.41 29.79
CA LEU A 748 62.05 22.22 30.86
C LEU A 748 60.96 22.96 31.65
N PHE A 749 61.10 23.03 32.97
CA PHE A 749 60.25 23.87 33.82
C PHE A 749 60.40 25.34 33.46
N GLY A 750 59.28 26.00 33.15
CA GLY A 750 59.20 27.43 32.84
C GLY A 750 58.59 28.26 33.98
N GLU A 751 58.40 29.55 33.71
CA GLU A 751 57.75 30.49 34.65
C GLU A 751 56.21 30.38 34.62
N GLU A 752 55.65 29.83 33.54
CA GLU A 752 54.22 29.50 33.39
C GLU A 752 53.96 28.00 33.59
N ALA A 753 52.76 27.65 34.07
CA ALA A 753 52.35 26.26 34.28
C ALA A 753 52.01 25.57 32.96
N GLN A 754 52.44 24.32 32.79
CA GLN A 754 52.33 23.58 31.53
C GLN A 754 51.39 22.37 31.68
N GLU A 755 50.65 22.02 30.62
CA GLU A 755 49.80 20.82 30.58
C GLU A 755 50.32 19.81 29.53
N VAL A 756 50.36 18.54 29.90
CA VAL A 756 50.76 17.39 29.08
C VAL A 756 49.58 16.44 29.00
N VAL A 757 49.14 16.06 27.79
CA VAL A 757 47.93 15.24 27.60
C VAL A 757 48.25 13.99 26.79
N TYR A 758 48.09 12.81 27.39
CA TYR A 758 48.12 11.54 26.67
C TYR A 758 46.73 11.20 26.15
N VAL A 759 46.63 10.86 24.86
CA VAL A 759 45.36 10.53 24.19
C VAL A 759 45.25 9.03 23.97
N TYR A 760 44.10 8.47 24.32
CA TYR A 760 43.81 7.04 24.29
C TYR A 760 42.62 6.72 23.38
N ASP A 761 42.66 5.54 22.75
CA ASP A 761 41.55 4.94 21.99
C ASP A 761 41.21 3.55 22.57
N ARG A 762 40.00 3.07 22.34
CA ARG A 762 39.52 1.77 22.81
C ARG A 762 40.04 0.66 21.92
N SER A 763 40.47 -0.44 22.53
CA SER A 763 40.92 -1.63 21.80
C SER A 763 39.78 -2.27 21.00
N ASP A 764 40.11 -2.84 19.84
CA ASP A 764 39.22 -3.72 19.10
C ASP A 764 38.86 -4.96 19.93
N ALA A 765 37.61 -5.39 19.83
CA ALA A 765 37.11 -6.56 20.52
C ALA A 765 37.25 -7.84 19.69
N ALA A 766 37.13 -8.98 20.35
CA ALA A 766 36.93 -10.24 19.64
C ALA A 766 35.55 -10.28 18.96
N PRO A 767 35.43 -10.91 17.77
CA PRO A 767 34.19 -10.92 17.00
C PRO A 767 33.09 -11.73 17.69
N VAL A 768 31.84 -11.32 17.42
CA VAL A 768 30.64 -12.10 17.76
C VAL A 768 30.15 -12.80 16.50
N THR A 769 30.00 -14.12 16.56
CA THR A 769 29.57 -14.96 15.43
C THR A 769 28.11 -15.39 15.63
N VAL A 770 27.23 -14.93 14.74
CA VAL A 770 25.79 -15.23 14.76
C VAL A 770 25.50 -16.38 13.80
N ARG A 771 24.98 -17.49 14.31
CA ARG A 771 24.67 -18.72 13.59
C ARG A 771 23.15 -18.90 13.45
N TYR A 772 22.73 -19.63 12.42
CA TYR A 772 21.34 -19.88 12.10
C TYR A 772 21.17 -21.38 11.83
N GLU A 773 20.55 -22.10 12.76
CA GLU A 773 20.54 -23.57 12.77
C GLU A 773 19.12 -24.13 12.98
N ASP A 774 18.84 -25.33 12.46
CA ASP A 774 17.59 -26.03 12.75
C ASP A 774 17.60 -26.72 14.14
N THR A 775 16.46 -27.28 14.55
CA THR A 775 16.31 -28.01 15.81
C THR A 775 17.22 -29.25 15.96
N ASP A 776 17.82 -29.74 14.86
CA ASP A 776 18.79 -30.85 14.85
C ASP A 776 20.26 -30.36 14.83
N GLY A 777 20.50 -29.04 14.76
CA GLY A 777 21.82 -28.41 14.75
C GLY A 777 22.46 -28.30 13.36
N ASN A 778 21.68 -28.33 12.28
CA ASN A 778 22.19 -28.14 10.92
C ASN A 778 22.20 -26.65 10.54
N GLU A 779 23.31 -26.15 9.99
CA GLU A 779 23.45 -24.76 9.53
C GLU A 779 22.53 -24.47 8.32
N LEU A 780 21.57 -23.56 8.51
CA LEU A 780 20.58 -23.14 7.50
C LEU A 780 21.07 -21.96 6.65
N SER A 781 22.01 -21.18 7.17
CA SER A 781 22.64 -20.03 6.49
C SER A 781 24.05 -19.84 7.03
N ASN A 782 24.96 -19.44 6.14
CA ASN A 782 26.28 -18.90 6.50
C ASN A 782 26.18 -17.95 7.72
N PRO A 783 27.07 -18.07 8.72
CA PRO A 783 27.09 -17.18 9.89
C PRO A 783 27.38 -15.72 9.55
N THR A 784 26.86 -14.81 10.38
CA THR A 784 27.15 -13.37 10.33
C THR A 784 28.20 -13.01 11.37
N ILE A 785 29.21 -12.21 11.00
CA ILE A 785 30.28 -11.77 11.92
C ILE A 785 30.06 -10.30 12.29
N LEU A 786 29.83 -10.03 13.57
CA LEU A 786 29.78 -8.68 14.13
C LEU A 786 31.16 -8.33 14.74
N ASN A 787 31.66 -7.14 14.45
CA ASN A 787 32.92 -6.61 14.97
C ASN A 787 32.66 -5.28 15.68
N GLY A 788 33.47 -4.96 16.69
CA GLY A 788 33.32 -3.73 17.49
C GLY A 788 34.51 -3.50 18.41
N LYS A 789 34.38 -2.56 19.35
CA LYS A 789 35.40 -2.23 20.35
C LYS A 789 34.97 -2.64 21.75
N VAL A 790 35.94 -2.94 22.62
CA VAL A 790 35.68 -3.55 23.95
C VAL A 790 34.77 -2.66 24.80
N GLY A 791 33.68 -3.24 25.30
CA GLY A 791 32.66 -2.57 26.11
C GLY A 791 31.71 -1.63 25.34
N LEU A 792 31.61 -1.73 24.01
CA LEU A 792 30.48 -1.21 23.24
C LEU A 792 29.38 -2.27 23.12
N PRO A 793 28.11 -1.87 22.97
CA PRO A 793 27.02 -2.83 22.77
C PRO A 793 27.06 -3.47 21.39
N TYR A 794 26.60 -4.72 21.32
CA TYR A 794 26.14 -5.36 20.09
C TYR A 794 24.67 -5.74 20.22
N ALA A 795 23.98 -5.73 19.08
CA ALA A 795 22.71 -6.41 18.89
C ALA A 795 22.84 -7.29 17.64
N SER A 796 22.16 -8.42 17.68
CA SER A 796 21.96 -9.31 16.55
C SER A 796 20.46 -9.58 16.43
N GLU A 797 20.01 -9.88 15.22
CA GLU A 797 18.62 -10.21 14.94
C GLU A 797 18.55 -11.55 14.21
N ALA A 798 17.40 -12.21 14.33
CA ALA A 798 17.13 -13.40 13.56
C ALA A 798 17.06 -13.06 12.07
N LYS A 799 17.67 -13.90 11.25
CA LYS A 799 17.61 -13.78 9.80
C LYS A 799 16.33 -14.41 9.26
N GLU A 800 15.69 -13.80 8.28
CA GLU A 800 14.61 -14.46 7.54
C GLU A 800 15.18 -15.60 6.68
N ILE A 801 14.64 -16.79 6.83
CA ILE A 801 15.02 -18.00 6.08
C ILE A 801 13.73 -18.61 5.51
N PRO A 802 13.47 -18.49 4.19
CA PRO A 802 12.19 -18.91 3.59
C PRO A 802 11.78 -20.35 3.92
N GLY A 803 10.54 -20.54 4.37
CA GLY A 803 10.03 -21.82 4.86
C GLY A 803 10.45 -22.21 6.30
N TRP A 804 11.06 -21.31 7.08
CA TRP A 804 11.44 -21.53 8.47
C TRP A 804 11.09 -20.32 9.36
N TYR A 805 10.77 -20.58 10.63
CA TYR A 805 10.54 -19.57 11.67
C TYR A 805 11.45 -19.82 12.88
N VAL A 806 11.73 -18.76 13.64
CA VAL A 806 12.52 -18.84 14.88
C VAL A 806 11.66 -19.44 15.99
N VAL A 807 12.18 -20.48 16.66
CA VAL A 807 11.56 -21.06 17.86
C VAL A 807 12.09 -20.39 19.13
N GLU A 808 13.39 -20.11 19.15
CA GLU A 808 14.10 -19.61 20.31
C GLU A 808 15.08 -18.50 19.91
N THR A 809 14.89 -17.32 20.49
CA THR A 809 15.85 -16.21 20.45
C THR A 809 16.79 -16.38 21.64
N PRO A 810 18.11 -16.45 21.44
CA PRO A 810 19.05 -16.69 22.54
C PRO A 810 19.17 -15.48 23.47
N ASP A 811 19.36 -15.72 24.78
CA ASP A 811 19.51 -14.66 25.79
C ASP A 811 20.67 -13.68 25.48
N ASN A 812 21.69 -14.11 24.75
CA ASN A 812 22.82 -13.28 24.31
C ASN A 812 22.65 -12.65 22.92
N ALA A 813 21.42 -12.58 22.38
CA ALA A 813 21.12 -11.86 21.13
C ALA A 813 21.57 -10.38 21.15
N SER A 814 21.66 -9.77 22.33
CA SER A 814 22.31 -8.47 22.55
C SER A 814 23.22 -8.54 23.78
N GLY A 815 24.32 -7.79 23.76
CA GLY A 815 25.34 -7.85 24.80
C GLY A 815 26.40 -6.75 24.65
N LEU A 816 27.55 -6.94 25.30
CA LEU A 816 28.72 -6.08 25.14
C LEU A 816 29.85 -6.85 24.44
N PHE A 817 30.52 -6.20 23.50
CA PHE A 817 31.75 -6.70 22.87
C PHE A 817 32.86 -6.89 23.92
N GLY A 818 33.51 -8.05 23.92
CA GLY A 818 34.51 -8.46 24.92
C GLY A 818 35.86 -8.86 24.32
N GLU A 819 36.81 -9.19 25.20
CA GLU A 819 38.15 -9.64 24.79
C GLU A 819 38.19 -11.11 24.32
N GLU A 820 37.16 -11.91 24.66
CA GLU A 820 36.95 -13.26 24.15
C GLU A 820 35.80 -13.29 23.12
N ALA A 821 35.95 -14.12 22.08
CA ALA A 821 34.96 -14.27 21.01
C ALA A 821 33.68 -14.95 21.52
N GLN A 822 32.52 -14.54 20.99
CA GLN A 822 31.21 -14.99 21.46
C GLN A 822 30.43 -15.62 20.29
N GLU A 823 29.67 -16.68 20.54
CA GLU A 823 28.71 -17.24 19.58
C GLU A 823 27.27 -16.94 20.03
N VAL A 824 26.42 -16.56 19.08
CA VAL A 824 24.98 -16.36 19.24
C VAL A 824 24.29 -17.31 18.26
N VAL A 825 23.33 -18.13 18.71
CA VAL A 825 22.69 -19.15 17.85
C VAL A 825 21.19 -18.97 17.86
N TYR A 826 20.63 -18.68 16.69
CA TYR A 826 19.17 -18.67 16.46
C TYR A 826 18.72 -20.06 16.00
N VAL A 827 17.73 -20.62 16.69
CA VAL A 827 17.19 -21.96 16.43
C VAL A 827 15.85 -21.85 15.69
N TYR A 828 15.75 -22.56 14.57
CA TYR A 828 14.63 -22.49 13.64
C TYR A 828 13.86 -23.82 13.52
N GLU A 829 12.54 -23.74 13.39
CA GLU A 829 11.67 -24.85 12.98
C GLU A 829 11.05 -24.53 11.61
N ARG A 830 10.72 -25.59 10.88
CA ARG A 830 10.22 -25.51 9.51
C ARG A 830 8.73 -25.18 9.48
N SER A 831 8.34 -24.20 8.66
CA SER A 831 6.94 -23.74 8.52
C SER A 831 6.03 -24.84 7.98
N ASP A 832 4.81 -24.91 8.51
CA ASP A 832 3.73 -25.69 7.89
C ASP A 832 3.40 -25.10 6.52
N ALA A 833 3.18 -25.98 5.54
CA ALA A 833 2.83 -25.57 4.19
C ALA A 833 1.33 -25.43 4.01
N ALA A 834 0.93 -24.61 3.04
CA ALA A 834 -0.45 -24.56 2.61
C ALA A 834 -0.87 -25.90 1.95
N PRO A 835 -2.15 -26.29 2.08
CA PRO A 835 -2.63 -27.58 1.61
C PRO A 835 -2.53 -27.74 0.08
N VAL A 836 -2.15 -28.93 -0.37
CA VAL A 836 -2.24 -29.33 -1.77
C VAL A 836 -3.56 -30.07 -1.99
N THR A 837 -4.43 -29.52 -2.82
CA THR A 837 -5.77 -30.07 -3.08
C THR A 837 -5.79 -30.84 -4.41
N VAL A 838 -5.90 -32.16 -4.32
CA VAL A 838 -6.03 -33.06 -5.46
C VAL A 838 -7.51 -33.18 -5.84
N LYS A 839 -7.85 -32.86 -7.09
CA LYS A 839 -9.20 -32.94 -7.65
C LYS A 839 -9.27 -33.97 -8.77
N TYR A 840 -10.45 -34.58 -8.94
CA TYR A 840 -10.72 -35.62 -9.93
C TYR A 840 -11.91 -35.15 -10.77
N GLN A 841 -11.68 -34.80 -12.04
CA GLN A 841 -12.66 -34.06 -12.86
C GLN A 841 -12.78 -34.63 -14.28
N ASP A 842 -13.91 -34.38 -14.93
CA ASP A 842 -14.05 -34.63 -16.37
C ASP A 842 -13.48 -33.47 -17.22
N SER A 843 -13.47 -33.64 -18.55
CA SER A 843 -13.02 -32.62 -19.50
C SER A 843 -13.87 -31.33 -19.51
N ALA A 844 -15.03 -31.31 -18.84
CA ALA A 844 -15.87 -30.13 -18.64
C ALA A 844 -15.69 -29.50 -17.24
N ARG A 845 -14.78 -30.04 -16.41
CA ARG A 845 -14.49 -29.67 -15.01
C ARG A 845 -15.56 -30.07 -13.99
N ASN A 846 -16.46 -30.99 -14.32
CA ASN A 846 -17.36 -31.57 -13.33
C ASN A 846 -16.55 -32.45 -12.35
N GLN A 847 -16.75 -32.28 -11.05
CA GLN A 847 -16.08 -33.08 -10.03
C GLN A 847 -16.67 -34.50 -9.98
N LEU A 848 -15.83 -35.52 -10.15
CA LEU A 848 -16.23 -36.93 -10.22
C LEU A 848 -16.07 -37.70 -8.89
N ALA A 849 -15.22 -37.20 -8.00
CA ALA A 849 -15.01 -37.76 -6.66
C ALA A 849 -14.52 -36.68 -5.68
N GLU A 850 -14.78 -36.88 -4.39
CA GLU A 850 -14.32 -35.97 -3.32
C GLU A 850 -12.82 -35.66 -3.43
N PRO A 851 -12.42 -34.36 -3.36
CA PRO A 851 -11.02 -33.95 -3.36
C PRO A 851 -10.20 -34.61 -2.24
N THR A 852 -8.89 -34.71 -2.43
CA THR A 852 -7.96 -35.23 -1.43
C THR A 852 -6.97 -34.13 -1.06
N VAL A 853 -6.89 -33.82 0.24
CA VAL A 853 -5.97 -32.78 0.76
C VAL A 853 -4.70 -33.45 1.28
N LEU A 854 -3.55 -32.97 0.82
CA LEU A 854 -2.23 -33.33 1.34
C LEU A 854 -1.67 -32.15 2.15
N SER A 855 -1.03 -32.45 3.28
CA SER A 855 -0.36 -31.48 4.15
C SER A 855 1.10 -31.89 4.41
N GLY A 856 1.94 -30.91 4.75
CA GLY A 856 3.38 -31.10 4.97
C GLY A 856 4.07 -29.82 5.42
N LYS A 857 5.41 -29.82 5.46
CA LYS A 857 6.25 -28.64 5.75
C LYS A 857 6.78 -28.02 4.45
N VAL A 858 6.98 -26.70 4.44
CA VAL A 858 7.43 -25.94 3.26
C VAL A 858 8.76 -26.50 2.73
N GLY A 859 8.84 -26.75 1.42
CA GLY A 859 10.04 -27.30 0.79
C GLY A 859 10.23 -28.82 0.93
N LEU A 860 9.28 -29.57 1.49
CA LEU A 860 9.27 -31.04 1.42
C LEU A 860 8.52 -31.53 0.17
N PRO A 861 8.87 -32.70 -0.41
CA PRO A 861 8.18 -33.22 -1.59
C PRO A 861 6.79 -33.76 -1.25
N TYR A 862 5.86 -33.66 -2.20
CA TYR A 862 4.59 -34.38 -2.19
C TYR A 862 4.43 -35.24 -3.45
N ALA A 863 3.62 -36.28 -3.34
CA ALA A 863 3.13 -37.06 -4.47
C ALA A 863 1.63 -37.32 -4.30
N SER A 864 0.91 -37.30 -5.41
CA SER A 864 -0.50 -37.71 -5.52
C SER A 864 -0.60 -38.80 -6.57
N GLU A 865 -1.67 -39.60 -6.50
CA GLU A 865 -1.99 -40.62 -7.50
C GLU A 865 -3.41 -40.41 -8.01
N ALA A 866 -3.69 -40.92 -9.21
CA ALA A 866 -5.05 -40.91 -9.74
C ALA A 866 -5.94 -41.88 -8.95
N LYS A 867 -7.16 -41.45 -8.65
CA LYS A 867 -8.18 -42.27 -8.01
C LYS A 867 -8.87 -43.18 -9.04
N GLU A 868 -9.12 -44.44 -8.70
CA GLU A 868 -9.98 -45.31 -9.51
C GLU A 868 -11.44 -44.85 -9.39
N ILE A 869 -12.11 -44.62 -10.53
CA ILE A 869 -13.50 -44.15 -10.59
C ILE A 869 -14.26 -45.06 -11.59
N PRO A 870 -15.21 -45.90 -11.14
CA PRO A 870 -15.90 -46.87 -12.01
C PRO A 870 -16.56 -46.23 -13.23
N GLY A 871 -16.34 -46.81 -14.43
CA GLY A 871 -16.84 -46.26 -15.69
C GLY A 871 -16.07 -45.06 -16.25
N TRP A 872 -14.93 -44.67 -15.65
CA TRP A 872 -14.07 -43.58 -16.11
C TRP A 872 -12.59 -43.99 -16.13
N TYR A 873 -11.81 -43.44 -17.07
CA TYR A 873 -10.35 -43.61 -17.15
C TYR A 873 -9.64 -42.26 -17.18
N VAL A 874 -8.42 -42.21 -16.65
CA VAL A 874 -7.57 -41.01 -16.69
C VAL A 874 -7.06 -40.78 -18.11
N VAL A 875 -7.25 -39.57 -18.63
CA VAL A 875 -6.72 -39.15 -19.94
C VAL A 875 -5.37 -38.46 -19.77
N GLU A 876 -5.27 -37.59 -18.76
CA GLU A 876 -4.10 -36.76 -18.49
C GLU A 876 -3.75 -36.79 -17.00
N THR A 877 -2.52 -37.22 -16.72
CA THR A 877 -1.87 -37.03 -15.41
C THR A 877 -1.25 -35.63 -15.40
N PRO A 878 -1.64 -34.74 -14.47
CA PRO A 878 -1.14 -33.37 -14.47
C PRO A 878 0.36 -33.32 -14.15
N ALA A 879 1.08 -32.37 -14.73
CA ALA A 879 2.53 -32.25 -14.57
C ALA A 879 2.97 -31.98 -13.12
N ASN A 880 2.08 -31.46 -12.26
CA ASN A 880 2.29 -31.27 -10.81
C ASN A 880 1.71 -32.42 -9.95
N ALA A 881 1.44 -33.60 -10.53
CA ALA A 881 1.04 -34.79 -9.77
C ALA A 881 2.02 -35.13 -8.63
N SER A 882 3.30 -34.81 -8.80
CA SER A 882 4.31 -34.74 -7.74
C SER A 882 4.97 -33.36 -7.76
N GLY A 883 5.23 -32.79 -6.59
CA GLY A 883 5.79 -31.45 -6.45
C GLY A 883 6.48 -31.25 -5.11
N ILE A 884 6.59 -29.98 -4.71
CA ILE A 884 7.15 -29.56 -3.43
C ILE A 884 6.11 -28.68 -2.73
N PHE A 885 5.86 -28.92 -1.44
CA PHE A 885 4.97 -28.13 -0.60
C PHE A 885 5.43 -26.66 -0.50
N SER A 886 4.50 -25.71 -0.58
CA SER A 886 4.76 -24.25 -0.58
C SER A 886 3.90 -23.50 0.43
N GLU A 887 4.21 -22.23 0.62
CA GLU A 887 3.41 -21.29 1.42
C GLU A 887 2.09 -20.90 0.70
N GLU A 888 2.05 -20.98 -0.64
CA GLU A 888 0.81 -20.91 -1.44
C GLU A 888 0.14 -22.29 -1.54
N ALA A 889 -1.20 -22.32 -1.53
CA ALA A 889 -1.98 -23.55 -1.73
C ALA A 889 -1.96 -23.98 -3.20
N GLN A 890 -1.72 -25.26 -3.47
CA GLN A 890 -1.60 -25.80 -4.83
C GLN A 890 -2.80 -26.69 -5.19
N GLU A 891 -3.21 -26.68 -6.46
CA GLU A 891 -4.22 -27.60 -6.98
C GLU A 891 -3.64 -28.58 -7.99
N VAL A 892 -3.97 -29.86 -7.85
CA VAL A 892 -3.56 -30.95 -8.75
C VAL A 892 -4.83 -31.54 -9.34
N VAL A 893 -5.04 -31.42 -10.66
CA VAL A 893 -6.30 -31.85 -11.30
C VAL A 893 -6.05 -33.03 -12.23
N TYR A 894 -6.58 -34.20 -11.86
CA TYR A 894 -6.62 -35.37 -12.73
C TYR A 894 -7.85 -35.29 -13.65
N VAL A 895 -7.63 -35.43 -14.96
CA VAL A 895 -8.68 -35.31 -15.98
C VAL A 895 -9.07 -36.70 -16.50
N TYR A 896 -10.37 -36.99 -16.47
CA TYR A 896 -10.96 -38.28 -16.80
C TYR A 896 -11.90 -38.19 -18.01
N GLU A 897 -11.98 -39.28 -18.77
CA GLU A 897 -13.00 -39.54 -19.77
C GLU A 897 -13.83 -40.75 -19.40
N ARG A 898 -15.07 -40.75 -19.87
CA ARG A 898 -16.08 -41.77 -19.55
C ARG A 898 -15.99 -42.95 -20.52
N SER A 899 -15.84 -44.16 -20.01
CA SER A 899 -15.64 -45.39 -20.78
C SER A 899 -16.77 -45.67 -21.76
N GLU A 900 -16.43 -46.21 -22.94
CA GLU A 900 -17.40 -46.86 -23.83
C GLU A 900 -18.00 -48.09 -23.13
N ALA A 901 -19.30 -48.29 -23.27
CA ALA A 901 -20.00 -49.42 -22.68
C ALA A 901 -19.98 -50.64 -23.60
N ALA A 902 -20.27 -51.81 -23.02
CA ALA A 902 -20.62 -52.98 -23.79
C ALA A 902 -21.98 -52.77 -24.50
N PRO A 903 -22.19 -53.36 -25.69
CA PRO A 903 -23.43 -53.17 -26.45
C PRO A 903 -24.63 -53.84 -25.76
N VAL A 904 -25.78 -53.18 -25.86
CA VAL A 904 -27.08 -53.75 -25.47
C VAL A 904 -27.72 -54.36 -26.70
N THR A 905 -28.07 -55.65 -26.65
CA THR A 905 -28.69 -56.38 -27.78
C THR A 905 -30.17 -56.58 -27.53
N VAL A 906 -31.01 -55.96 -28.36
CA VAL A 906 -32.47 -56.08 -28.30
C VAL A 906 -32.93 -57.17 -29.27
N ARG A 907 -33.68 -58.14 -28.79
CA ARG A 907 -34.24 -59.26 -29.57
C ARG A 907 -35.76 -59.24 -29.60
N TYR A 908 -36.28 -59.87 -30.65
CA TYR A 908 -37.70 -60.04 -30.91
C TYR A 908 -37.94 -61.53 -31.14
N GLN A 909 -38.58 -62.22 -30.20
CA GLN A 909 -38.69 -63.69 -30.18
C GLN A 909 -40.10 -64.16 -29.85
N ASP A 910 -40.47 -65.38 -30.24
CA ASP A 910 -41.66 -66.03 -29.70
C ASP A 910 -41.40 -66.71 -28.34
N SER A 911 -42.45 -67.24 -27.71
CA SER A 911 -42.38 -67.96 -26.43
C SER A 911 -41.59 -69.28 -26.48
N GLU A 912 -41.24 -69.79 -27.67
CA GLU A 912 -40.31 -70.91 -27.87
C GLU A 912 -38.85 -70.45 -28.08
N ARG A 913 -38.60 -69.13 -28.09
CA ARG A 913 -37.32 -68.43 -28.39
C ARG A 913 -36.89 -68.47 -29.86
N ASN A 914 -37.81 -68.70 -30.79
CA ASN A 914 -37.51 -68.50 -32.21
C ASN A 914 -37.40 -66.99 -32.50
N GLN A 915 -36.31 -66.56 -33.15
CA GLN A 915 -36.10 -65.16 -33.52
C GLN A 915 -37.03 -64.75 -34.67
N LEU A 916 -37.86 -63.72 -34.45
CA LEU A 916 -38.88 -63.26 -35.41
C LEU A 916 -38.42 -62.11 -36.30
N ALA A 917 -37.47 -61.29 -35.82
CA ALA A 917 -36.84 -60.22 -36.57
C ALA A 917 -35.37 -60.05 -36.16
N GLU A 918 -34.55 -59.50 -37.06
CA GLU A 918 -33.13 -59.21 -36.79
C GLU A 918 -32.94 -58.36 -35.52
N PRO A 919 -31.99 -58.73 -34.62
CA PRO A 919 -31.72 -57.97 -33.41
C PRO A 919 -31.29 -56.52 -33.69
N THR A 920 -31.67 -55.62 -32.78
CA THR A 920 -31.17 -54.24 -32.75
C THR A 920 -30.01 -54.16 -31.75
N VAL A 921 -28.96 -53.39 -32.07
CA VAL A 921 -27.82 -53.18 -31.15
C VAL A 921 -27.74 -51.71 -30.78
N LEU A 922 -27.73 -51.42 -29.48
CA LEU A 922 -27.54 -50.09 -28.92
C LEU A 922 -26.13 -49.95 -28.34
N SER A 923 -25.56 -48.76 -28.45
CA SER A 923 -24.20 -48.44 -28.00
C SER A 923 -24.16 -47.07 -27.32
N GLY A 924 -23.43 -46.95 -26.21
CA GLY A 924 -23.28 -45.73 -25.44
C GLY A 924 -22.09 -45.79 -24.49
N LYS A 925 -22.04 -44.90 -23.50
CA LYS A 925 -20.99 -44.83 -22.47
C LYS A 925 -21.50 -45.31 -21.11
N VAL A 926 -20.60 -45.87 -20.29
CA VAL A 926 -20.93 -46.52 -19.02
C VAL A 926 -21.67 -45.56 -18.07
N GLY A 927 -22.82 -45.96 -17.56
CA GLY A 927 -23.66 -45.17 -16.67
C GLY A 927 -24.56 -44.13 -17.36
N LEU A 928 -24.68 -44.13 -18.70
CA LEU A 928 -25.71 -43.38 -19.42
C LEU A 928 -26.96 -44.25 -19.63
N PRO A 929 -28.17 -43.67 -19.70
CA PRO A 929 -29.39 -44.44 -19.98
C PRO A 929 -29.40 -44.99 -21.41
N TYR A 930 -30.14 -46.09 -21.60
CA TYR A 930 -30.63 -46.56 -22.89
C TYR A 930 -32.13 -46.81 -22.81
N GLU A 931 -32.79 -46.72 -23.97
CA GLU A 931 -34.18 -47.09 -24.17
C GLU A 931 -34.27 -47.95 -25.43
N SER A 932 -35.23 -48.86 -25.45
CA SER A 932 -35.51 -49.74 -26.58
C SER A 932 -37.01 -49.93 -26.73
N GLU A 933 -37.46 -50.16 -27.96
CA GLU A 933 -38.87 -50.33 -28.29
C GLU A 933 -39.14 -51.71 -28.89
N ALA A 934 -40.38 -52.18 -28.69
CA ALA A 934 -40.91 -53.34 -29.40
C ALA A 934 -41.04 -53.03 -30.90
N LYS A 935 -40.73 -54.03 -31.73
CA LYS A 935 -40.85 -53.94 -33.19
C LYS A 935 -42.24 -54.41 -33.64
N GLU A 936 -42.83 -53.73 -34.61
CA GLU A 936 -44.06 -54.23 -35.27
C GLU A 936 -43.73 -55.45 -36.13
N ILE A 937 -44.47 -56.55 -35.95
CA ILE A 937 -44.28 -57.82 -36.69
C ILE A 937 -45.65 -58.37 -37.08
N SER A 938 -46.01 -58.28 -38.37
CA SER A 938 -47.32 -58.72 -38.89
C SER A 938 -47.63 -60.18 -38.53
N GLY A 939 -48.87 -60.44 -38.10
CA GLY A 939 -49.32 -61.73 -37.56
C GLY A 939 -48.95 -62.02 -36.10
N TRP A 940 -48.26 -61.10 -35.41
CA TRP A 940 -47.83 -61.25 -34.01
C TRP A 940 -48.13 -60.00 -33.17
N TYR A 941 -48.34 -60.19 -31.86
CA TYR A 941 -48.41 -59.12 -30.86
C TYR A 941 -47.39 -59.36 -29.74
N VAL A 942 -46.95 -58.28 -29.09
CA VAL A 942 -46.09 -58.33 -27.91
C VAL A 942 -46.93 -58.82 -26.72
N VAL A 943 -46.45 -59.84 -26.00
CA VAL A 943 -47.11 -60.35 -24.79
C VAL A 943 -46.74 -59.50 -23.59
N GLU A 944 -45.46 -59.14 -23.49
CA GLU A 944 -44.86 -58.48 -22.34
C GLU A 944 -43.67 -57.63 -22.81
N THR A 945 -43.59 -56.39 -22.32
CA THR A 945 -42.41 -55.54 -22.44
C THR A 945 -41.45 -55.94 -21.32
N PRO A 946 -40.18 -56.30 -21.59
CA PRO A 946 -39.26 -56.72 -20.55
C PRO A 946 -38.89 -55.57 -19.62
N ASP A 947 -38.69 -55.85 -18.32
CA ASP A 947 -38.34 -54.84 -17.31
C ASP A 947 -37.09 -54.01 -17.65
N ASN A 948 -36.17 -54.57 -18.44
CA ASN A 948 -34.96 -53.90 -18.93
C ASN A 948 -35.10 -53.26 -20.32
N ALA A 949 -36.32 -53.01 -20.80
CA ALA A 949 -36.57 -52.26 -22.04
C ALA A 949 -35.91 -50.87 -22.02
N SER A 950 -35.93 -50.21 -20.86
CA SER A 950 -35.08 -49.07 -20.52
C SER A 950 -34.09 -49.48 -19.43
N GLY A 951 -32.88 -48.94 -19.46
CA GLY A 951 -31.84 -49.30 -18.49
C GLY A 951 -30.64 -48.37 -18.55
N ILE A 952 -29.51 -48.82 -18.01
CA ILE A 952 -28.25 -48.07 -17.98
C ILE A 952 -27.16 -48.90 -18.65
N PHE A 953 -26.43 -48.30 -19.58
CA PHE A 953 -25.27 -48.90 -20.26
C PHE A 953 -24.19 -49.28 -19.23
N SER A 954 -23.65 -50.50 -19.29
CA SER A 954 -22.64 -51.00 -18.36
C SER A 954 -21.42 -51.61 -19.07
N GLU A 955 -20.41 -52.03 -18.31
CA GLU A 955 -19.21 -52.70 -18.84
C GLU A 955 -19.48 -54.16 -19.26
N GLU A 956 -20.64 -54.72 -18.91
CA GLU A 956 -21.10 -56.06 -19.34
C GLU A 956 -22.18 -55.94 -20.43
N ALA A 957 -22.13 -56.82 -21.43
CA ALA A 957 -23.10 -56.81 -22.53
C ALA A 957 -24.49 -57.26 -22.03
N GLN A 958 -25.51 -56.44 -22.27
CA GLN A 958 -26.88 -56.69 -21.81
C GLN A 958 -27.75 -57.21 -22.96
N GLU A 959 -28.75 -58.01 -22.65
CA GLU A 959 -29.73 -58.54 -23.61
C GLU A 959 -31.15 -58.17 -23.17
N VAL A 960 -31.92 -57.57 -24.07
CA VAL A 960 -33.32 -57.18 -23.89
C VAL A 960 -34.14 -58.06 -24.83
N VAL A 961 -35.18 -58.74 -24.34
CA VAL A 961 -35.94 -59.70 -25.16
C VAL A 961 -37.43 -59.39 -25.10
N TYR A 962 -37.95 -58.86 -26.21
CA TYR A 962 -39.39 -58.74 -26.43
C TYR A 962 -39.97 -60.11 -26.84
N VAL A 963 -40.98 -60.57 -26.10
CA VAL A 963 -41.65 -61.84 -26.33
C VAL A 963 -43.00 -61.62 -27.02
N TYR A 964 -43.23 -62.39 -28.09
CA TYR A 964 -44.39 -62.26 -28.97
C TYR A 964 -45.22 -63.54 -29.02
N GLU A 965 -46.53 -63.38 -29.23
CA GLU A 965 -47.46 -64.46 -29.56
C GLU A 965 -48.15 -64.19 -30.89
N ARG A 966 -48.62 -65.26 -31.54
CA ARG A 966 -49.34 -65.14 -32.81
C ARG A 966 -50.76 -64.63 -32.58
N SER A 967 -51.17 -63.68 -33.42
CA SER A 967 -52.55 -63.21 -33.50
C SER A 967 -53.51 -64.36 -33.85
N ASP A 968 -54.70 -64.34 -33.27
CA ASP A 968 -55.80 -65.19 -33.74
C ASP A 968 -56.17 -64.80 -35.17
N ALA A 969 -56.38 -65.81 -36.02
CA ALA A 969 -56.79 -65.60 -37.39
C ALA A 969 -58.30 -65.44 -37.50
N ALA A 970 -58.74 -64.75 -38.55
CA ALA A 970 -60.14 -64.71 -38.91
C ALA A 970 -60.65 -66.10 -39.32
N PRO A 971 -61.92 -66.42 -39.05
CA PRO A 971 -62.47 -67.76 -39.27
C PRO A 971 -62.50 -68.14 -40.76
N VAL A 972 -62.19 -69.40 -41.04
CA VAL A 972 -62.36 -70.00 -42.36
C VAL A 972 -63.70 -70.71 -42.41
N THR A 973 -64.59 -70.27 -43.29
CA THR A 973 -65.98 -70.74 -43.39
C THR A 973 -66.13 -71.75 -44.52
N VAL A 974 -66.21 -73.04 -44.17
CA VAL A 974 -66.42 -74.13 -45.11
C VAL A 974 -67.91 -74.31 -45.40
N LYS A 975 -68.32 -74.17 -46.67
CA LYS A 975 -69.72 -74.30 -47.14
C LYS A 975 -69.88 -75.55 -48.00
N TYR A 976 -71.11 -76.08 -48.06
CA TYR A 976 -71.47 -77.27 -48.82
C TYR A 976 -72.73 -76.94 -49.62
N GLN A 977 -72.63 -76.89 -50.95
CA GLN A 977 -73.64 -76.31 -51.83
C GLN A 977 -73.94 -77.19 -53.05
N ASP A 978 -75.06 -76.98 -53.72
CA ASP A 978 -75.31 -77.54 -55.05
C ASP A 978 -74.75 -76.64 -56.17
N SER A 979 -74.87 -77.10 -57.42
CA SER A 979 -74.45 -76.35 -58.62
C SER A 979 -75.30 -75.09 -58.91
N GLU A 980 -76.33 -74.80 -58.11
CA GLU A 980 -77.12 -73.56 -58.17
C GLU A 980 -76.79 -72.61 -57.00
N GLY A 981 -75.88 -73.01 -56.09
CA GLY A 981 -75.44 -72.24 -54.93
C GLY A 981 -76.29 -72.43 -53.67
N ASN A 982 -77.27 -73.36 -53.67
CA ASN A 982 -78.11 -73.61 -52.50
C ASN A 982 -77.32 -74.37 -51.43
N GLN A 983 -77.37 -73.92 -50.17
CA GLN A 983 -76.68 -74.57 -49.05
C GLN A 983 -77.34 -75.91 -48.70
N LEU A 984 -76.57 -77.01 -48.78
CA LEU A 984 -77.04 -78.37 -48.54
C LEU A 984 -76.79 -78.89 -47.12
N ALA A 985 -75.84 -78.27 -46.39
CA ALA A 985 -75.56 -78.57 -45.00
C ALA A 985 -74.97 -77.34 -44.28
N GLU A 986 -75.18 -77.26 -42.97
CA GLU A 986 -74.64 -76.18 -42.14
C GLU A 986 -73.13 -75.99 -42.36
N PRO A 987 -72.66 -74.73 -42.54
CA PRO A 987 -71.24 -74.42 -42.69
C PRO A 987 -70.40 -74.94 -41.52
N THR A 988 -69.12 -75.17 -41.76
CA THR A 988 -68.15 -75.55 -40.72
C THR A 988 -67.13 -74.44 -40.58
N ILE A 989 -67.05 -73.85 -39.38
CA ILE A 989 -66.06 -72.83 -39.06
C ILE A 989 -64.77 -73.52 -38.59
N LEU A 990 -63.65 -73.18 -39.22
CA LEU A 990 -62.31 -73.49 -38.73
C LEU A 990 -61.70 -72.23 -38.13
N SER A 991 -61.03 -72.37 -36.99
CA SER A 991 -60.29 -71.29 -36.31
C SER A 991 -58.84 -71.74 -36.02
N GLY A 992 -57.93 -70.76 -35.92
CA GLY A 992 -56.50 -70.99 -35.71
C GLY A 992 -55.73 -69.68 -35.53
N LYS A 993 -54.40 -69.77 -35.53
CA LYS A 993 -53.50 -68.60 -35.48
C LYS A 993 -53.03 -68.20 -36.87
N VAL A 994 -52.72 -66.92 -37.07
CA VAL A 994 -52.20 -66.39 -38.34
C VAL A 994 -50.93 -67.15 -38.76
N GLY A 995 -50.83 -67.48 -40.05
CA GLY A 995 -49.67 -68.19 -40.59
C GLY A 995 -49.55 -69.67 -40.19
N LEU A 996 -50.62 -70.30 -39.68
CA LEU A 996 -50.73 -71.76 -39.52
C LEU A 996 -51.63 -72.37 -40.61
N PRO A 997 -51.40 -73.63 -41.01
CA PRO A 997 -52.21 -74.29 -42.03
C PRO A 997 -53.59 -74.73 -41.51
N TYR A 998 -54.56 -74.82 -42.42
CA TYR A 998 -55.85 -75.48 -42.20
C TYR A 998 -56.13 -76.56 -43.25
N GLU A 999 -56.91 -77.57 -42.86
CA GLU A 999 -57.55 -78.52 -43.78
C GLU A 999 -59.05 -78.54 -43.54
N SER A 1000 -59.83 -78.44 -44.62
CA SER A 1000 -61.25 -78.77 -44.67
C SER A 1000 -61.44 -80.11 -45.39
N LYS A 1001 -62.59 -80.75 -45.24
CA LYS A 1001 -62.94 -82.01 -45.93
C LYS A 1001 -64.41 -81.97 -46.37
N ALA A 1002 -64.69 -82.59 -47.51
CA ALA A 1002 -66.06 -82.74 -47.98
C ALA A 1002 -66.90 -83.54 -46.97
N LYS A 1003 -68.13 -83.10 -46.76
CA LYS A 1003 -69.12 -83.71 -45.85
C LYS A 1003 -69.96 -84.74 -46.62
N GLU A 1004 -70.28 -85.88 -46.01
CA GLU A 1004 -71.24 -86.81 -46.62
C GLU A 1004 -72.67 -86.26 -46.51
N ILE A 1005 -73.38 -86.15 -47.63
CA ILE A 1005 -74.75 -85.60 -47.70
C ILE A 1005 -75.66 -86.64 -48.39
N PRO A 1006 -76.61 -87.27 -47.66
CA PRO A 1006 -77.39 -88.39 -48.21
C PRO A 1006 -78.18 -88.04 -49.48
N GLY A 1007 -77.98 -88.84 -50.54
CA GLY A 1007 -78.59 -88.64 -51.86
C GLY A 1007 -77.77 -87.78 -52.83
N TRP A 1008 -76.71 -87.14 -52.33
CA TRP A 1008 -75.81 -86.28 -53.09
C TRP A 1008 -74.40 -86.88 -53.15
N TYR A 1009 -73.62 -86.45 -54.14
CA TYR A 1009 -72.18 -86.74 -54.24
C TYR A 1009 -71.41 -85.46 -54.56
N VAL A 1010 -70.15 -85.38 -54.10
CA VAL A 1010 -69.25 -84.26 -54.39
C VAL A 1010 -68.91 -84.28 -55.88
N VAL A 1011 -69.09 -83.14 -56.55
CA VAL A 1011 -68.66 -82.90 -57.92
C VAL A 1011 -67.36 -82.11 -57.94
N GLU A 1012 -67.18 -81.18 -57.00
CA GLU A 1012 -66.03 -80.27 -56.95
C GLU A 1012 -65.49 -80.14 -55.52
N ILE A 1013 -64.17 -80.25 -55.38
CA ILE A 1013 -63.40 -79.92 -54.19
C ILE A 1013 -62.67 -78.62 -54.53
N PRO A 1014 -62.81 -77.54 -53.74
CA PRO A 1014 -62.21 -76.25 -54.06
C PRO A 1014 -60.68 -76.30 -53.86
N ASP A 1015 -59.92 -75.53 -54.64
CA ASP A 1015 -58.46 -75.49 -54.54
C ASP A 1015 -57.96 -75.01 -53.16
N ASN A 1016 -58.74 -74.19 -52.46
CA ASN A 1016 -58.48 -73.77 -51.08
C ASN A 1016 -59.07 -74.74 -50.02
N ALA A 1017 -59.35 -76.00 -50.39
CA ALA A 1017 -59.73 -77.05 -49.43
C ALA A 1017 -58.72 -77.21 -48.29
N SER A 1018 -57.44 -76.93 -48.54
CA SER A 1018 -56.43 -76.64 -47.52
C SER A 1018 -55.76 -75.30 -47.84
N GLY A 1019 -55.33 -74.57 -46.81
CA GLY A 1019 -54.73 -73.25 -46.96
C GLY A 1019 -53.98 -72.82 -45.70
N ILE A 1020 -53.73 -71.52 -45.58
CA ILE A 1020 -53.11 -70.90 -44.40
C ILE A 1020 -54.10 -69.89 -43.80
N PHE A 1021 -54.25 -69.91 -42.48
CA PHE A 1021 -55.06 -68.97 -41.72
C PHE A 1021 -54.49 -67.53 -41.82
N SER A 1022 -55.35 -66.55 -42.12
CA SER A 1022 -55.01 -65.14 -42.32
C SER A 1022 -55.78 -64.20 -41.39
N GLU A 1023 -55.37 -62.93 -41.36
CA GLU A 1023 -56.09 -61.85 -40.68
C GLU A 1023 -57.44 -61.53 -41.37
N GLU A 1024 -57.57 -61.79 -42.68
CA GLU A 1024 -58.85 -61.77 -43.41
C GLU A 1024 -59.59 -63.11 -43.34
N ALA A 1025 -60.93 -63.08 -43.27
CA ALA A 1025 -61.76 -64.28 -43.25
C ALA A 1025 -61.84 -64.93 -44.64
N GLN A 1026 -61.72 -66.26 -44.70
CA GLN A 1026 -61.73 -67.02 -45.97
C GLN A 1026 -62.97 -67.90 -46.08
N GLU A 1027 -63.42 -68.19 -47.31
CA GLU A 1027 -64.51 -69.14 -47.58
C GLU A 1027 -64.04 -70.29 -48.48
N VAL A 1028 -64.50 -71.50 -48.17
CA VAL A 1028 -64.12 -72.75 -48.86
C VAL A 1028 -65.39 -73.48 -49.24
N VAL A 1029 -65.70 -73.64 -50.54
CA VAL A 1029 -67.02 -74.12 -50.99
C VAL A 1029 -66.91 -75.46 -51.72
N TYR A 1030 -67.54 -76.51 -51.16
CA TYR A 1030 -67.67 -77.81 -51.80
C TYR A 1030 -68.99 -77.91 -52.57
N VAL A 1031 -68.95 -78.38 -53.82
CA VAL A 1031 -70.11 -78.43 -54.73
C VAL A 1031 -70.58 -79.87 -54.99
N TYR A 1032 -71.89 -80.10 -54.99
CA TYR A 1032 -72.53 -81.43 -55.01
C TYR A 1032 -73.63 -81.58 -56.07
N SER A 1033 -73.98 -82.83 -56.42
CA SER A 1033 -75.11 -83.15 -57.33
C SER A 1033 -75.86 -84.44 -56.94
N VAL A 1034 -77.05 -84.67 -57.53
CA VAL A 1034 -78.09 -85.63 -57.07
C VAL A 1034 -78.06 -86.98 -57.80
N LEU A 1035 -78.15 -88.09 -57.06
CA LEU A 1035 -78.31 -89.44 -57.62
C LEU A 1035 -79.72 -89.71 -58.17
N HIS A 1036 -79.82 -90.19 -59.41
CA HIS A 1036 -81.07 -90.68 -60.03
C HIS A 1036 -81.03 -92.19 -60.32
N LYS A 1037 -82.19 -92.87 -60.19
CA LYS A 1037 -82.41 -94.28 -60.59
C LYS A 1037 -83.83 -94.49 -61.10
N ASN A 1038 -83.98 -95.31 -62.14
CA ASN A 1038 -85.21 -96.04 -62.47
C ASN A 1038 -84.85 -97.35 -63.20
N ASN A 1039 -85.73 -98.34 -63.15
CA ASN A 1039 -85.39 -99.74 -63.45
C ASN A 1039 -85.76 -100.19 -64.87
N GLU A 1040 -84.92 -101.04 -65.47
CA GLU A 1040 -85.37 -102.31 -66.09
C GLU A 1040 -84.19 -103.32 -66.17
N LYS A 1041 -84.44 -104.57 -66.60
CA LYS A 1041 -83.58 -105.75 -66.33
C LYS A 1041 -82.83 -106.28 -67.56
N GLU A 1042 -81.58 -106.72 -67.32
CA GLU A 1042 -80.86 -107.87 -67.93
C GLU A 1042 -80.66 -107.86 -69.48
N ASN A 1043 -79.54 -108.32 -70.07
CA ASN A 1043 -78.41 -109.08 -69.53
C ASN A 1043 -77.07 -108.85 -70.29
N ASP A 1044 -75.98 -109.28 -69.67
CA ASP A 1044 -74.60 -109.55 -70.15
C ASP A 1044 -74.28 -109.49 -71.67
N SER A 1045 -73.25 -108.72 -72.07
CA SER A 1045 -71.91 -109.30 -72.39
C SER A 1045 -70.86 -108.39 -73.08
N ARG A 1046 -69.62 -108.48 -72.55
CA ARG A 1046 -68.27 -108.31 -73.18
C ARG A 1046 -67.91 -107.09 -74.06
N GLY A 1047 -66.77 -106.47 -73.75
CA GLY A 1047 -65.91 -105.73 -74.70
C GLY A 1047 -65.04 -104.65 -74.05
N THR A 1048 -63.88 -104.92 -73.42
CA THR A 1048 -62.52 -105.25 -73.95
C THR A 1048 -61.71 -104.12 -74.61
N LEU A 1049 -60.53 -103.85 -74.00
CA LEU A 1049 -59.27 -103.31 -74.54
C LEU A 1049 -59.08 -101.76 -74.64
N PRO A 1050 -57.81 -101.26 -74.60
CA PRO A 1050 -57.52 -99.90 -74.10
C PRO A 1050 -56.49 -99.08 -74.95
N ALA A 1051 -56.06 -97.94 -74.36
CA ALA A 1051 -54.77 -97.24 -74.53
C ALA A 1051 -54.62 -96.03 -75.50
N THR A 1052 -53.96 -94.99 -74.97
CA THR A 1052 -53.18 -93.89 -75.62
C THR A 1052 -53.90 -92.76 -76.41
N GLY A 1053 -53.28 -91.56 -76.37
CA GLY A 1053 -53.72 -90.28 -76.96
C GLY A 1053 -54.24 -89.32 -75.88
N GLU A 1054 -53.46 -88.43 -75.27
CA GLU A 1054 -52.75 -87.22 -75.74
C GLU A 1054 -53.54 -85.90 -75.56
N GLU A 1055 -52.78 -84.82 -75.33
CA GLU A 1055 -53.05 -83.40 -74.98
C GLU A 1055 -54.40 -82.78 -75.42
N THR A 1056 -55.02 -81.79 -74.73
CA THR A 1056 -54.49 -80.43 -74.45
C THR A 1056 -55.32 -79.56 -73.48
N LEU A 1057 -54.64 -78.63 -72.76
CA LEU A 1057 -55.01 -77.23 -72.39
C LEU A 1057 -56.17 -76.85 -71.42
N GLY A 1058 -55.84 -75.97 -70.45
CA GLY A 1058 -56.74 -75.13 -69.61
C GLY A 1058 -56.37 -75.17 -68.11
N GLN A 1059 -55.55 -74.27 -67.53
CA GLN A 1059 -55.85 -72.90 -67.00
C GLN A 1059 -56.83 -72.88 -65.80
N SER A 1060 -56.57 -72.19 -64.67
CA SER A 1060 -55.58 -71.13 -64.33
C SER A 1060 -55.32 -70.98 -62.82
N MET A 1061 -54.48 -70.00 -62.40
CA MET A 1061 -54.09 -69.57 -61.01
C MET A 1061 -52.93 -70.35 -60.37
N LEU A 1062 -51.94 -69.76 -59.65
CA LEU A 1062 -51.45 -68.37 -59.38
C LEU A 1062 -49.88 -68.42 -59.52
N VAL A 1063 -49.08 -67.46 -60.04
CA VAL A 1063 -48.74 -66.06 -59.62
C VAL A 1063 -47.82 -66.04 -58.37
N ILE A 1064 -46.65 -65.34 -58.30
CA ILE A 1064 -45.99 -64.40 -59.23
C ILE A 1064 -44.45 -64.20 -59.00
N LEU A 1065 -43.74 -63.67 -60.02
CA LEU A 1065 -42.36 -63.08 -60.13
C LEU A 1065 -41.15 -63.47 -59.23
N GLY A 1066 -39.95 -63.43 -59.85
CA GLY A 1066 -38.64 -63.51 -59.17
C GLY A 1066 -37.40 -63.36 -60.07
N THR A 1067 -37.34 -62.34 -60.94
CA THR A 1067 -36.20 -62.04 -61.87
C THR A 1067 -35.14 -61.11 -61.22
N LEU A 1068 -33.88 -60.88 -61.69
CA LEU A 1068 -33.22 -61.04 -63.00
C LEU A 1068 -31.66 -61.10 -62.88
N LEU A 1069 -30.96 -61.17 -64.03
CA LEU A 1069 -29.50 -61.09 -64.34
C LEU A 1069 -28.59 -60.19 -63.44
N ILE A 1070 -27.28 -60.42 -63.19
CA ILE A 1070 -26.09 -60.92 -63.97
C ILE A 1070 -25.22 -59.82 -64.66
N LEU A 1071 -23.96 -59.67 -64.20
CA LEU A 1071 -22.77 -58.99 -64.81
C LEU A 1071 -22.88 -57.43 -65.02
N LEU A 1072 -21.83 -56.60 -65.13
CA LEU A 1072 -20.37 -56.73 -65.41
C LEU A 1072 -19.60 -55.44 -64.98
N SER A 1073 -18.25 -55.49 -64.90
CA SER A 1073 -17.28 -54.35 -64.91
C SER A 1073 -17.15 -53.53 -63.61
N TYR A 1074 -16.00 -53.01 -63.11
CA TYR A 1074 -14.60 -52.76 -63.54
C TYR A 1074 -14.24 -51.27 -63.77
N ARG A 1075 -13.15 -50.84 -63.10
CA ARG A 1075 -12.40 -49.54 -63.13
C ARG A 1075 -12.95 -48.28 -62.44
N ILE A 1076 -12.35 -47.99 -61.29
CA ILE A 1076 -11.47 -46.83 -60.99
C ILE A 1076 -11.91 -45.45 -61.55
N SER A 1077 -12.15 -44.52 -60.63
CA SER A 1077 -11.74 -43.11 -60.78
C SER A 1077 -10.85 -42.69 -59.59
N LYS A 1078 -10.10 -41.60 -59.71
CA LYS A 1078 -8.97 -41.27 -58.82
C LYS A 1078 -8.65 -39.76 -58.75
N ARG A 1079 -8.81 -39.16 -57.57
CA ARG A 1079 -8.15 -37.92 -57.06
C ARG A 1079 -8.23 -37.98 -55.53
N LYS A 1080 -7.13 -37.87 -54.77
CA LYS A 1080 -6.27 -36.68 -54.49
C LYS A 1080 -7.02 -35.64 -53.64
N LYS A 1081 -6.43 -35.09 -52.56
CA LYS A 1081 -5.01 -35.12 -52.13
C LYS A 1081 -4.87 -34.81 -50.63
N ASN A 1082 -3.82 -35.33 -49.99
CA ASN A 1082 -3.31 -34.84 -48.70
C ASN A 1082 -2.82 -33.39 -48.81
N LEU A 1083 -2.77 -32.72 -47.66
CA LEU A 1083 -1.59 -31.96 -47.24
C LEU A 1083 -1.24 -32.34 -45.78
N SER A 1084 -0.06 -31.95 -45.33
CA SER A 1084 0.59 -32.36 -44.08
C SER A 1084 1.20 -31.13 -43.41
N ASN A 1085 1.43 -31.26 -42.11
CA ASN A 1085 1.98 -30.29 -41.15
C ASN A 1085 0.94 -29.34 -40.57
#